data_AF-A0A970PT95-F1
#
_entry.id   AF-A0A970PT95-F1
#
_cell.length_a   1.000
_cell.length_b   1.000
_cell.length_c   1.000
_cell.angle_alpha   90.00
_cell.angle_beta   90.00
_cell.angle_gamma   90.00
#
_symmetry.space_group_name_H-M   'P 1'
#
loop_
_entity.id
_entity.type
_entity.pdbx_description
1 polymer ?
#
loop_
_entity_poly.entity_id
_entity_poly.type
_entity_poly.pdbx_seq_one_letter_code
_entity_poly.pdbx_strand_id
1 'polypeptide(L)'
;MTTDLLGRSSRLREDKTLKNLFDITVSSPSSVAAMWLEGDTEMSSTFGDNRQFALDCAAYLRERLGAENIGRFVAIQVDTRREWFGVFWGLVAAGYNALLLDANLNDEMTSYMLGESGAVGVIGAKARQLDKKYVQVLSDDLFNCPTAPDSFVPQFADKIALCTSGTTATSRIFVYDQSAICEQVLNADLLHGLNPRIVDTTPRRALAFLPFHHVFGFMVNLLWMGFVGYTTVYLANRTPETILSTCRRFKVEFLVAVPLLVNSLSVGLQKKVAKQKAGKRTAFKVAKSLSLFLQHLFPYWGMDFARNVLFKDVVAQLIGPDIRCVILGGSHTPREHMRTISALGYYTIVGFGMTETAITSVETSKRLNTRTSGSVGRPLTSAEYRVQSDGKQSRVGEMFIRGSSVHTGRLENGQLIGPGTDKDGWFRTGDVVRLEKGMRMYVEGRSKDVIINESGENVYPDELEDFFSDIENVDQFCVLGIKAAGSSKARRRHHAPNYEDITLVLSVGDRYRDDKFLLELMRRVSTINAKLPVNKKVTRVLATPDKFETANGIKVKRLALKAMVENRRIAYRDLDLQSGLAPMSETAPLVNEEARPEDLGKEDIRAKVRRVYAETLDLPIDKVTDSAHFITDLGGDSLQVMSLSLKVEELFSVLIPVEEYGLCTTVNDLTTLLYQKVNGMQAQREGQKDVVPVTRFEDTDEFKEFALREQALLGSGGSNPYFIKHESALFDTSLMDGKVVLNFGSYNYVGMSGRQETKDAAKAAIDKYGTSASGSRLLAGEKSLYQELEKEIADWKHAESALVLVGGHSTNVTFVGNFCGKNDLIVYDALAHNSVAQGCQLAQAQNRPFPHNDLVALETILKTQRSKFEKVLIVIEGAYSMDGDIADVPAFVEIKKKYGCFLMVDEAHSACVIGETGGGVDEYFKLAPGDVDIKMG
;
A
#
# COMPACT_ATOMS: atom_id res chain seq x y z
N MET A 1 12.93 21.90 28.50
CA MET A 1 12.10 23.09 28.28
C MET A 1 10.65 22.65 28.24
N THR A 2 9.74 23.40 28.86
CA THR A 2 8.28 23.18 28.78
C THR A 2 7.69 24.20 27.81
N THR A 3 6.85 23.76 26.87
CA THR A 3 6.10 24.63 25.97
C THR A 3 4.99 25.37 26.73
N ASP A 4 4.95 26.69 26.56
CA ASP A 4 3.83 27.51 27.04
C ASP A 4 2.59 27.37 26.11
N LEU A 5 1.85 26.27 26.28
CA LEU A 5 0.70 25.97 25.44
C LEU A 5 -0.43 27.00 25.59
N LEU A 6 -0.63 27.55 26.79
CA LEU A 6 -1.67 28.55 27.06
C LEU A 6 -1.34 29.88 26.37
N GLY A 7 -0.10 30.35 26.48
CA GLY A 7 0.36 31.55 25.78
C GLY A 7 0.32 31.40 24.26
N ARG A 8 0.72 30.24 23.73
CA ARG A 8 0.57 29.90 22.30
C ARG A 8 -0.90 29.95 21.87
N SER A 9 -1.81 29.39 22.66
CA SER A 9 -3.24 29.36 22.34
C SER A 9 -3.90 30.75 22.44
N SER A 10 -3.50 31.58 23.42
CA SER A 10 -3.99 32.97 23.53
C SER A 10 -3.60 33.78 22.29
N ARG A 11 -2.32 33.72 21.90
CA ARG A 11 -1.81 34.41 20.71
C ARG A 11 -2.53 33.98 19.43
N LEU A 12 -2.81 32.68 19.27
CA LEU A 12 -3.52 32.18 18.09
C LEU A 12 -5.01 32.56 18.08
N ARG A 13 -5.64 32.75 19.25
CA ARG A 13 -7.03 33.24 19.34
C ARG A 13 -7.15 34.72 18.95
N GLU A 14 -6.13 35.52 19.25
CA GLU A 14 -6.07 36.95 18.92
C GLU A 14 -5.92 37.19 17.41
N ASP A 15 -5.14 36.33 16.73
CA ASP A 15 -4.91 36.39 15.28
C ASP A 15 -4.95 34.98 14.67
N LYS A 16 -6.10 34.60 14.11
CA LYS A 16 -6.35 33.28 13.50
C LYS A 16 -5.89 33.23 12.04
N THR A 17 -4.63 33.57 11.79
CA THR A 17 -4.01 33.49 10.46
C THR A 17 -3.02 32.33 10.36
N LEU A 18 -2.85 31.79 9.16
CA LEU A 18 -1.81 30.78 8.90
C LEU A 18 -0.41 31.33 9.18
N LYS A 19 -0.20 32.63 8.96
CA LYS A 19 1.04 33.32 9.34
C LYS A 19 1.31 33.24 10.84
N ASN A 20 0.34 33.63 11.68
CA ASN A 20 0.54 33.58 13.12
C ASN A 20 0.69 32.13 13.63
N LEU A 21 -0.05 31.17 13.06
CA LEU A 21 0.14 29.75 13.36
C LEU A 21 1.57 29.27 13.04
N PHE A 22 2.11 29.64 11.88
CA PHE A 22 3.51 29.36 11.52
C PHE A 22 4.47 30.00 12.52
N ASP A 23 4.35 31.31 12.77
CA ASP A 23 5.22 32.07 13.67
C ASP A 23 5.22 31.49 15.10
N ILE A 24 4.07 31.02 15.59
CA ILE A 24 3.96 30.34 16.88
C ILE A 24 4.66 28.98 16.86
N THR A 25 4.45 28.20 15.80
CA THR A 25 5.03 26.86 15.62
C THR A 25 6.55 26.92 15.66
N VAL A 26 7.15 27.88 14.95
CA VAL A 26 8.62 28.05 14.89
C VAL A 26 9.18 29.00 15.97
N SER A 27 8.37 29.36 16.97
CA SER A 27 8.76 30.36 17.99
C SER A 27 9.89 29.90 18.93
N SER A 28 10.29 28.62 18.88
CA SER A 28 11.37 28.04 19.69
C SER A 28 12.46 27.47 18.77
N PRO A 29 13.26 28.33 18.10
CA PRO A 29 14.09 27.94 16.96
C PRO A 29 15.17 26.90 17.29
N SER A 30 15.66 26.82 18.52
CA SER A 30 16.65 25.83 18.94
C SER A 30 16.08 24.45 19.31
N SER A 31 14.76 24.31 19.37
CA SER A 31 14.12 23.05 19.71
C SER A 31 14.08 22.12 18.50
N VAL A 32 14.28 20.81 18.73
CA VAL A 32 14.26 19.79 17.67
C VAL A 32 12.84 19.63 17.12
N ALA A 33 12.66 19.92 15.84
CA ALA A 33 11.39 19.85 15.14
C ALA A 33 11.18 18.50 14.45
N ALA A 34 12.24 17.93 13.87
CA ALA A 34 12.17 16.67 13.15
C ALA A 34 13.35 15.74 13.45
N MET A 35 13.12 14.43 13.35
CA MET A 35 14.14 13.38 13.39
C MET A 35 13.87 12.32 12.31
N TRP A 36 14.93 11.77 11.73
CA TRP A 36 14.85 10.69 10.73
C TRP A 36 16.16 9.90 10.67
N LEU A 37 16.19 8.84 9.85
CA LEU A 37 17.40 8.08 9.55
C LEU A 37 17.92 8.41 8.14
N GLU A 38 19.23 8.61 8.03
CA GLU A 38 19.97 8.55 6.76
C GLU A 38 20.94 7.38 6.83
N GLY A 39 20.60 6.28 6.16
CA GLY A 39 21.21 4.99 6.42
C GLY A 39 21.00 4.59 7.88
N ASP A 40 22.10 4.39 8.60
CA ASP A 40 22.08 4.09 10.05
C ASP A 40 22.31 5.32 10.94
N THR A 41 22.43 6.52 10.38
CA THR A 41 22.71 7.75 11.14
C THR A 41 21.41 8.44 11.56
N GLU A 42 21.30 8.79 12.84
CA GLU A 42 20.18 9.60 13.33
C GLU A 42 20.41 11.07 13.01
N MET A 43 19.50 11.61 12.22
CA MET A 43 19.51 13.00 11.78
C MET A 43 18.41 13.77 12.50
N SER A 44 18.59 15.09 12.61
CA SER A 44 17.58 15.98 13.17
C SER A 44 17.65 17.36 12.55
N SER A 45 16.52 18.07 12.61
CA SER A 45 16.43 19.50 12.29
C SER A 45 15.70 20.24 13.39
N THR A 46 16.03 21.50 13.58
CA THR A 46 15.38 22.39 14.55
C THR A 46 14.21 23.15 13.93
N PHE A 47 13.37 23.76 14.77
CA PHE A 47 12.33 24.67 14.27
C PHE A 47 12.91 25.89 13.55
N GLY A 48 14.13 26.30 13.88
CA GLY A 48 14.87 27.36 13.18
C GLY A 48 15.25 26.93 11.77
N ASP A 49 15.81 25.72 11.62
CA ASP A 49 16.16 25.15 10.31
C ASP A 49 14.91 25.00 9.43
N ASN A 50 13.83 24.46 10.01
CA ASN A 50 12.55 24.32 9.33
C ASN A 50 11.94 25.68 8.91
N ARG A 51 12.12 26.72 9.73
CA ARG A 51 11.70 28.09 9.38
C ARG A 51 12.49 28.61 8.19
N GLN A 52 13.82 28.48 8.22
CA GLN A 52 14.67 28.94 7.13
C GLN A 52 14.33 28.21 5.83
N PHE A 53 14.25 26.88 5.87
CA PHE A 53 13.92 26.05 4.72
C PHE A 53 12.53 26.37 4.13
N ALA A 54 11.53 26.67 4.97
CA ALA A 54 10.23 27.13 4.49
C ALA A 54 10.31 28.47 3.76
N LEU A 55 11.12 29.42 4.24
CA LEU A 55 11.31 30.72 3.58
C LEU A 55 12.09 30.59 2.27
N ASP A 56 13.09 29.73 2.22
CA ASP A 56 13.85 29.40 1.01
C ASP A 56 12.93 28.81 -0.07
N CYS A 57 12.13 27.80 0.32
CA CYS A 57 11.07 27.25 -0.53
C CYS A 57 10.10 28.34 -0.99
N ALA A 58 9.71 29.27 -0.11
CA ALA A 58 8.76 30.33 -0.46
C ALA A 58 9.29 31.28 -1.53
N ALA A 59 10.56 31.68 -1.43
CA ALA A 59 11.22 32.52 -2.43
C ALA A 59 11.33 31.81 -3.78
N TYR A 60 11.78 30.55 -3.76
CA TYR A 60 11.90 29.73 -4.96
C TYR A 60 10.56 29.49 -5.66
N LEU A 61 9.53 29.14 -4.88
CA LEU A 61 8.19 28.89 -5.41
C LEU A 61 7.59 30.14 -6.04
N ARG A 62 7.81 31.33 -5.45
CA ARG A 62 7.30 32.59 -6.00
C ARG A 62 7.94 32.94 -7.34
N GLU A 63 9.22 32.62 -7.52
CA GLU A 63 9.92 32.78 -8.81
C GLU A 63 9.37 31.82 -9.87
N ARG A 64 9.16 30.54 -9.51
CA ARG A 64 8.74 29.51 -10.46
C ARG A 64 7.26 29.57 -10.84
N LEU A 65 6.39 29.90 -9.89
CA LEU A 65 4.93 29.89 -10.08
C LEU A 65 4.37 31.24 -10.53
N GLY A 66 5.16 32.32 -10.44
CA GLY A 66 4.76 33.66 -10.89
C GLY A 66 3.87 34.41 -9.89
N ALA A 67 4.15 35.70 -9.71
CA ALA A 67 3.44 36.56 -8.76
C ALA A 67 1.96 36.79 -9.14
N GLU A 68 1.62 36.69 -10.42
CA GLU A 68 0.27 36.78 -10.96
C GLU A 68 -0.66 35.64 -10.49
N ASN A 69 -0.07 34.53 -10.01
CA ASN A 69 -0.82 33.37 -9.53
C ASN A 69 -1.01 33.37 -7.99
N ILE A 70 -0.58 34.41 -7.27
CA ILE A 70 -0.78 34.51 -5.82
C ILE A 70 -2.27 34.41 -5.49
N GLY A 71 -2.60 33.62 -4.47
CA GLY A 71 -3.97 33.30 -4.07
C GLY A 71 -4.62 32.16 -4.85
N ARG A 72 -3.97 31.62 -5.88
CA ARG A 72 -4.43 30.41 -6.60
C ARG A 72 -3.95 29.14 -5.91
N PHE A 73 -4.61 28.02 -6.21
CA PHE A 73 -4.23 26.72 -5.68
C PHE A 73 -3.02 26.14 -6.40
N VAL A 74 -2.14 25.49 -5.65
CA VAL A 74 -1.03 24.67 -6.15
C VAL A 74 -1.05 23.35 -5.40
N ALA A 75 -0.96 22.26 -6.15
CA ALA A 75 -0.99 20.93 -5.56
C ALA A 75 0.35 20.57 -4.91
N ILE A 76 0.29 19.96 -3.73
CA ILE A 76 1.41 19.24 -3.11
C ILE A 76 1.10 17.76 -3.29
N GLN A 77 1.90 17.08 -4.12
CA GLN A 77 1.74 15.69 -4.49
C GLN A 77 3.03 14.91 -4.18
N VAL A 78 3.38 14.89 -2.89
CA VAL A 78 4.54 14.16 -2.37
C VAL A 78 4.12 13.37 -1.13
N ASP A 79 4.76 12.22 -0.94
CA ASP A 79 4.49 11.36 0.21
C ASP A 79 4.96 12.01 1.53
N THR A 80 4.51 11.52 2.69
CA THR A 80 4.96 11.99 4.00
C THR A 80 6.46 11.74 4.17
N ARG A 81 7.23 12.82 4.20
CA ARG A 81 8.70 12.81 4.35
C ARG A 81 9.18 14.05 5.10
N ARG A 82 10.46 14.07 5.49
CA ARG A 82 11.04 15.08 6.40
C ARG A 82 10.87 16.52 5.93
N GLU A 83 10.85 16.74 4.62
CA GLU A 83 10.82 18.05 3.98
C GLU A 83 9.40 18.63 3.86
N TRP A 84 8.37 17.82 4.15
CA TRP A 84 6.97 18.21 3.96
C TRP A 84 6.61 19.51 4.69
N PHE A 85 7.15 19.72 5.90
CA PHE A 85 6.96 20.95 6.66
C PHE A 85 7.41 22.19 5.87
N GLY A 86 8.61 22.15 5.29
CA GLY A 86 9.16 23.27 4.52
C GLY A 86 8.43 23.49 3.20
N VAL A 87 8.10 22.42 2.49
CA VAL A 87 7.34 22.50 1.22
C VAL A 87 5.97 23.14 1.44
N PHE A 88 5.24 22.70 2.46
CA PHE A 88 3.90 23.25 2.73
C PHE A 88 3.92 24.67 3.25
N TRP A 89 4.70 24.94 4.29
CA TRP A 89 4.77 26.29 4.83
C TRP A 89 5.44 27.25 3.85
N GLY A 90 6.36 26.78 3.01
CA GLY A 90 6.94 27.56 1.93
C GLY A 90 5.93 27.90 0.84
N LEU A 91 5.11 26.95 0.40
CA LEU A 91 4.03 27.22 -0.55
C LEU A 91 3.03 28.25 -0.01
N VAL A 92 2.60 28.07 1.25
CA VAL A 92 1.68 29.00 1.90
C VAL A 92 2.34 30.37 2.07
N ALA A 93 3.60 30.44 2.54
CA ALA A 93 4.36 31.69 2.71
C ALA A 93 4.75 32.36 1.37
N ALA A 94 4.71 31.62 0.26
CA ALA A 94 4.86 32.16 -1.08
C ALA A 94 3.58 32.87 -1.57
N GLY A 95 2.42 32.58 -0.97
CA GLY A 95 1.14 33.22 -1.26
C GLY A 95 0.16 32.32 -2.01
N TYR A 96 0.49 31.04 -2.21
CA TYR A 96 -0.36 30.09 -2.92
C TYR A 96 -1.16 29.22 -1.95
N ASN A 97 -2.42 28.98 -2.29
CA ASN A 97 -3.27 28.08 -1.52
C ASN A 97 -2.84 26.63 -1.76
N ALA A 98 -2.75 25.84 -0.71
CA ALA A 98 -2.27 24.47 -0.81
C ALA A 98 -3.42 23.51 -1.17
N LEU A 99 -3.25 22.69 -2.22
CA LEU A 99 -4.11 21.54 -2.50
C LEU A 99 -3.34 20.26 -2.19
N LEU A 100 -3.84 19.44 -1.28
CA LEU A 100 -3.11 18.24 -0.86
C LEU A 100 -3.63 17.02 -1.63
N LEU A 101 -2.75 16.44 -2.44
CA LEU A 101 -3.06 15.29 -3.29
C LEU A 101 -2.30 14.04 -2.85
N ASP A 102 -2.87 12.88 -3.14
CA ASP A 102 -2.19 11.62 -2.96
C ASP A 102 -0.99 11.52 -3.91
N ALA A 103 0.18 11.17 -3.35
CA ALA A 103 1.43 11.00 -4.09
C ALA A 103 1.32 9.94 -5.19
N ASN A 104 0.43 8.96 -5.00
CA ASN A 104 0.24 7.81 -5.88
C ASN A 104 -0.75 8.05 -7.02
N LEU A 105 -1.38 9.23 -7.14
CA LEU A 105 -2.26 9.48 -8.30
C LEU A 105 -1.44 9.41 -9.60
N ASN A 106 -2.03 8.78 -10.62
CA ASN A 106 -1.51 8.77 -11.98
C ASN A 106 -1.73 10.12 -12.67
N ASP A 107 -1.17 10.31 -13.86
CA ASP A 107 -1.19 11.60 -14.57
C ASP A 107 -2.61 12.03 -14.99
N GLU A 108 -3.46 11.08 -15.38
CA GLU A 108 -4.86 11.34 -15.73
C GLU A 108 -5.65 11.90 -14.53
N MET A 109 -5.55 11.24 -13.38
CA MET A 109 -6.22 11.66 -12.15
C MET A 109 -5.61 12.94 -11.59
N THR A 110 -4.29 13.12 -11.66
CA THR A 110 -3.66 14.40 -11.29
C THR A 110 -4.21 15.53 -12.16
N SER A 111 -4.26 15.35 -13.49
CA SER A 111 -4.81 16.35 -14.40
C SER A 111 -6.28 16.68 -14.09
N TYR A 112 -7.10 15.66 -13.82
CA TYR A 112 -8.49 15.84 -13.39
C TYR A 112 -8.60 16.69 -12.13
N MET A 113 -7.84 16.34 -11.07
CA MET A 113 -7.90 17.05 -9.79
C MET A 113 -7.40 18.50 -9.91
N LEU A 114 -6.38 18.76 -10.71
CA LEU A 114 -5.90 20.13 -10.99
C LEU A 114 -6.93 20.96 -11.75
N GLY A 115 -7.66 20.35 -12.68
CA GLY A 115 -8.79 20.97 -13.36
C GLY A 115 -9.93 21.32 -12.39
N GLU A 116 -10.36 20.35 -11.59
CA GLU A 116 -11.44 20.52 -10.61
C GLU A 116 -11.12 21.56 -9.54
N SER A 117 -9.87 21.64 -9.10
CA SER A 117 -9.43 22.63 -8.11
C SER A 117 -9.15 24.01 -8.70
N GLY A 118 -8.99 24.12 -10.02
CA GLY A 118 -8.47 25.32 -10.67
C GLY A 118 -7.02 25.64 -10.32
N ALA A 119 -6.24 24.62 -9.92
CA ALA A 119 -4.84 24.78 -9.54
C ALA A 119 -3.99 25.16 -10.74
N VAL A 120 -2.92 25.93 -10.50
CA VAL A 120 -2.01 26.41 -11.56
C VAL A 120 -0.76 25.57 -11.71
N GLY A 121 -0.52 24.67 -10.76
CA GLY A 121 0.70 23.87 -10.76
C GLY A 121 0.66 22.76 -9.72
N VAL A 122 1.70 21.94 -9.76
CA VAL A 122 1.90 20.80 -8.87
C VAL A 122 3.36 20.71 -8.45
N ILE A 123 3.56 20.44 -7.16
CA ILE A 123 4.85 20.06 -6.58
C ILE A 123 4.85 18.54 -6.46
N GLY A 124 5.78 17.85 -7.12
CA GLY A 124 5.83 16.39 -7.17
C GLY A 124 7.24 15.84 -7.14
N ALA A 125 7.38 14.54 -6.85
CA ALA A 125 8.70 13.88 -6.82
C ALA A 125 9.31 13.66 -8.21
N LYS A 126 8.49 13.62 -9.26
CA LYS A 126 8.91 13.42 -10.65
C LYS A 126 8.08 14.28 -11.60
N ALA A 127 8.63 14.55 -12.77
CA ALA A 127 7.89 15.21 -13.85
C ALA A 127 6.73 14.32 -14.32
N ARG A 128 5.60 14.95 -14.66
CA ARG A 128 4.37 14.31 -15.08
C ARG A 128 3.96 14.76 -16.48
N GLN A 129 3.22 13.92 -17.18
CA GLN A 129 2.64 14.23 -18.49
C GLN A 129 1.35 15.04 -18.32
N LEU A 130 1.50 16.33 -18.00
CA LEU A 130 0.39 17.27 -17.80
C LEU A 130 0.33 18.32 -18.91
N ASP A 131 -0.83 18.95 -19.08
CA ASP A 131 -1.01 20.13 -19.93
C ASP A 131 0.01 21.22 -19.55
N LYS A 132 0.63 21.84 -20.56
CA LYS A 132 1.69 22.85 -20.41
C LYS A 132 1.28 24.07 -19.57
N LYS A 133 -0.02 24.29 -19.38
CA LYS A 133 -0.54 25.36 -18.51
C LYS A 133 -0.23 25.13 -17.02
N TYR A 134 0.05 23.90 -16.61
CA TYR A 134 0.37 23.58 -15.22
C TYR A 134 1.87 23.68 -14.98
N VAL A 135 2.27 24.58 -14.09
CA VAL A 135 3.66 24.69 -13.64
C VAL A 135 4.00 23.47 -12.79
N GLN A 136 5.05 22.75 -13.15
CA GLN A 136 5.53 21.60 -12.39
C GLN A 136 6.82 21.98 -11.66
N VAL A 137 6.85 21.77 -10.35
CA VAL A 137 8.03 21.97 -9.51
C VAL A 137 8.44 20.64 -8.91
N LEU A 138 9.69 20.22 -9.11
CA LEU A 138 10.17 18.98 -8.52
C LEU A 138 10.52 19.20 -7.05
N SER A 139 10.19 18.24 -6.20
CA SER A 139 10.49 18.33 -4.77
C SER A 139 11.99 18.43 -4.50
N ASP A 140 12.81 17.76 -5.30
CA ASP A 140 14.27 17.79 -5.15
C ASP A 140 14.86 19.17 -5.50
N ASP A 141 14.23 19.92 -6.39
CA ASP A 141 14.60 21.31 -6.67
C ASP A 141 14.33 22.21 -5.46
N LEU A 142 13.24 21.95 -4.73
CA LEU A 142 12.95 22.66 -3.49
C LEU A 142 13.95 22.32 -2.40
N PHE A 143 14.43 21.07 -2.35
CA PHE A 143 15.42 20.66 -1.34
C PHE A 143 16.78 21.31 -1.55
N ASN A 144 17.12 21.59 -2.81
CA ASN A 144 18.37 22.23 -3.19
C ASN A 144 18.20 23.71 -3.53
N CYS A 145 17.05 24.31 -3.17
CA CYS A 145 16.77 25.70 -3.52
C CYS A 145 17.74 26.65 -2.80
N PRO A 146 18.07 27.81 -3.42
CA PRO A 146 18.95 28.78 -2.79
C PRO A 146 18.26 29.42 -1.58
N THR A 147 19.09 29.92 -0.65
CA THR A 147 18.60 30.70 0.49
C THR A 147 17.81 31.92 0.01
N ALA A 148 16.68 32.18 0.66
CA ALA A 148 15.85 33.34 0.36
C ALA A 148 16.66 34.64 0.50
N PRO A 149 16.58 35.57 -0.48
CA PRO A 149 17.22 36.88 -0.36
C PRO A 149 16.72 37.65 0.87
N ASP A 150 17.58 38.47 1.48
CA ASP A 150 17.20 39.30 2.65
C ASP A 150 16.03 40.25 2.36
N SER A 151 15.81 40.59 1.08
CA SER A 151 14.69 41.42 0.61
C SER A 151 13.37 40.67 0.46
N PHE A 152 13.36 39.34 0.58
CA PHE A 152 12.16 38.54 0.41
C PHE A 152 11.21 38.73 1.59
N VAL A 153 9.99 39.19 1.28
CA VAL A 153 8.90 39.31 2.26
C VAL A 153 7.90 38.19 2.00
N PRO A 154 7.68 37.26 2.95
CA PRO A 154 6.67 36.22 2.78
C PRO A 154 5.26 36.81 2.79
N GLN A 155 4.38 36.25 1.98
CA GLN A 155 2.97 36.61 1.89
C GLN A 155 2.19 35.32 2.08
N PHE A 156 1.49 35.18 3.21
CA PHE A 156 0.81 33.93 3.53
C PHE A 156 -0.52 33.82 2.79
N ALA A 157 -0.74 32.68 2.17
CA ALA A 157 -2.04 32.26 1.67
C ALA A 157 -3.01 31.97 2.84
N ASP A 158 -4.30 31.89 2.54
CA ASP A 158 -5.36 31.81 3.54
C ASP A 158 -6.23 30.55 3.44
N LYS A 159 -5.97 29.65 2.47
CA LYS A 159 -6.77 28.44 2.26
C LYS A 159 -5.92 27.19 2.04
N ILE A 160 -6.49 26.07 2.47
CA ILE A 160 -5.95 24.72 2.31
C ILE A 160 -7.07 23.82 1.81
N ALA A 161 -6.79 22.99 0.82
CA ALA A 161 -7.73 22.05 0.25
C ALA A 161 -7.29 20.60 0.47
N LEU A 162 -8.23 19.75 0.90
CA LEU A 162 -8.06 18.33 1.16
C LEU A 162 -9.04 17.52 0.32
N CYS A 163 -8.62 16.34 -0.12
CA CYS A 163 -9.45 15.48 -0.97
C CYS A 163 -10.08 14.33 -0.15
N THR A 164 -11.29 13.90 -0.51
CA THR A 164 -11.88 12.70 0.09
C THR A 164 -11.21 11.44 -0.42
N SER A 165 -11.02 10.47 0.48
CA SER A 165 -10.46 9.15 0.18
C SER A 165 -11.40 8.39 -0.77
N GLY A 166 -11.12 8.45 -2.07
CA GLY A 166 -11.81 7.69 -3.10
C GLY A 166 -10.86 7.52 -4.27
N THR A 167 -10.46 6.29 -4.56
CA THR A 167 -9.62 5.88 -5.71
C THR A 167 -10.35 5.95 -7.05
N THR A 168 -11.47 6.67 -7.11
CA THR A 168 -12.38 6.79 -8.25
C THR A 168 -12.49 8.25 -8.68
N ALA A 169 -12.97 8.48 -9.92
CA ALA A 169 -13.29 9.78 -10.52
C ALA A 169 -14.35 10.63 -9.77
N THR A 170 -14.62 10.33 -8.49
CA THR A 170 -15.61 10.95 -7.62
C THR A 170 -14.99 11.61 -6.38
N SER A 171 -13.65 11.72 -6.30
CA SER A 171 -12.99 12.41 -5.18
C SER A 171 -13.40 13.89 -5.16
N ARG A 172 -13.77 14.39 -3.98
CA ARG A 172 -14.25 15.76 -3.77
C ARG A 172 -13.19 16.56 -3.04
N ILE A 173 -13.08 17.84 -3.40
CA ILE A 173 -12.08 18.74 -2.84
C ILE A 173 -12.76 19.69 -1.85
N PHE A 174 -12.34 19.65 -0.59
CA PHE A 174 -12.87 20.46 0.50
C PHE A 174 -11.87 21.51 0.92
N VAL A 175 -12.31 22.76 0.97
CA VAL A 175 -11.48 23.92 1.30
C VAL A 175 -11.71 24.32 2.75
N TYR A 176 -10.62 24.59 3.45
CA TYR A 176 -10.56 25.16 4.78
C TYR A 176 -9.92 26.53 4.67
N ASP A 177 -10.54 27.55 5.29
CA ASP A 177 -9.84 28.81 5.49
C ASP A 177 -8.89 28.74 6.70
N GLN A 178 -8.01 29.72 6.79
CA GLN A 178 -7.04 29.84 7.87
C GLN A 178 -7.66 29.83 9.27
N SER A 179 -8.89 30.37 9.43
CA SER A 179 -9.57 30.41 10.71
C SER A 179 -9.97 29.01 11.15
N ALA A 180 -10.56 28.22 10.25
CA ALA A 180 -10.94 26.83 10.50
C ALA A 180 -9.72 25.95 10.84
N ILE A 181 -8.58 26.19 10.17
CA ILE A 181 -7.31 25.53 10.48
C ILE A 181 -6.81 25.91 11.89
N CYS A 182 -6.83 27.19 12.24
CA CYS A 182 -6.44 27.65 13.58
C CYS A 182 -7.33 27.03 14.66
N GLU A 183 -8.63 26.91 14.42
CA GLU A 183 -9.58 26.30 15.36
C GLU A 183 -9.33 24.80 15.58
N GLN A 184 -8.91 24.08 14.54
CA GLN A 184 -8.47 22.68 14.68
C GLN A 184 -7.31 22.57 15.67
N VAL A 185 -6.32 23.46 15.53
CA VAL A 185 -5.12 23.49 16.37
C VAL A 185 -5.42 23.94 17.80
N LEU A 186 -6.33 24.90 17.99
CA LEU A 186 -6.73 25.42 19.30
C LEU A 186 -7.40 24.37 20.22
N ASN A 187 -7.88 23.25 19.66
CA ASN A 187 -8.36 22.13 20.45
C ASN A 187 -7.26 21.50 21.34
N ALA A 188 -5.97 21.79 21.07
CA ALA A 188 -4.84 21.38 21.91
C ALA A 188 -5.01 21.76 23.39
N ASP A 189 -5.47 22.99 23.64
CA ASP A 189 -5.65 23.57 24.97
C ASP A 189 -6.69 22.78 25.78
N LEU A 190 -7.86 22.55 25.17
CA LEU A 190 -8.92 21.71 25.75
C LEU A 190 -8.37 20.32 26.10
N LEU A 191 -7.64 19.69 25.19
CA LEU A 191 -7.18 18.32 25.36
C LEU A 191 -6.07 18.20 26.39
N HIS A 192 -5.21 19.20 26.51
CA HIS A 192 -4.26 19.30 27.62
C HIS A 192 -4.99 19.38 28.97
N GLY A 193 -5.99 20.27 29.08
CA GLY A 193 -6.78 20.42 30.30
C GLY A 193 -7.57 19.17 30.69
N LEU A 194 -8.14 18.45 29.71
CA LEU A 194 -8.89 17.22 29.95
C LEU A 194 -7.98 16.02 30.29
N ASN A 195 -6.89 15.86 29.54
CA ASN A 195 -5.97 14.75 29.73
C ASN A 195 -4.55 15.05 29.17
N PRO A 196 -3.59 15.42 30.05
CA PRO A 196 -2.21 15.72 29.66
C PRO A 196 -1.43 14.55 29.02
N ARG A 197 -1.99 13.33 29.04
CA ARG A 197 -1.39 12.19 28.35
C ARG A 197 -1.55 12.30 26.83
N ILE A 198 -2.60 12.99 26.37
CA ILE A 198 -2.88 13.26 24.96
C ILE A 198 -2.03 14.44 24.48
N VAL A 199 -2.16 15.60 25.14
CA VAL A 199 -1.34 16.80 24.87
C VAL A 199 -0.59 17.17 26.13
N ASP A 200 0.74 17.18 26.05
CA ASP A 200 1.64 17.54 27.15
C ASP A 200 2.38 18.83 26.79
N THR A 201 2.78 19.60 27.80
CA THR A 201 3.63 20.78 27.64
C THR A 201 5.11 20.40 27.56
N THR A 202 5.49 19.16 27.87
CA THR A 202 6.84 18.64 27.67
C THR A 202 6.99 18.22 26.20
N PRO A 203 8.07 18.61 25.49
CA PRO A 203 8.34 18.16 24.13
C PRO A 203 8.36 16.63 24.07
N ARG A 204 7.53 16.05 23.19
CA ARG A 204 7.44 14.61 22.94
C ARG A 204 7.75 14.28 21.49
N ARG A 205 7.96 12.99 21.22
CA ARG A 205 8.23 12.48 19.87
C ARG A 205 6.98 11.82 19.29
N ALA A 206 6.52 12.33 18.15
CA ALA A 206 5.34 11.84 17.43
C ALA A 206 5.76 11.20 16.10
N LEU A 207 5.29 10.00 15.81
CA LEU A 207 5.58 9.33 14.54
C LEU A 207 4.74 9.90 13.40
N ALA A 208 5.37 10.36 12.32
CA ALA A 208 4.73 10.73 11.06
C ALA A 208 4.39 9.48 10.23
N PHE A 209 3.39 8.74 10.70
CA PHE A 209 2.95 7.49 10.06
C PHE A 209 1.92 7.73 8.94
N LEU A 210 0.92 8.58 9.21
CA LEU A 210 -0.19 8.81 8.29
C LEU A 210 0.22 9.71 7.12
N PRO A 211 -0.33 9.50 5.91
CA PRO A 211 -0.15 10.41 4.78
C PRO A 211 -0.63 11.83 5.13
N PHE A 212 0.19 12.85 4.86
CA PHE A 212 -0.15 14.24 5.13
C PHE A 212 -1.14 14.86 4.14
N HIS A 213 -1.47 14.18 3.04
CA HIS A 213 -2.60 14.56 2.19
C HIS A 213 -3.96 14.11 2.77
N HIS A 214 -3.97 13.23 3.78
CA HIS A 214 -5.18 12.87 4.52
C HIS A 214 -5.39 13.80 5.71
N VAL A 215 -6.65 14.16 5.96
CA VAL A 215 -7.05 15.11 7.01
C VAL A 215 -6.51 14.73 8.40
N PHE A 216 -6.47 13.43 8.73
CA PHE A 216 -6.01 12.99 10.04
C PHE A 216 -4.49 13.18 10.22
N GLY A 217 -3.69 12.80 9.21
CA GLY A 217 -2.25 13.04 9.22
C GLY A 217 -1.94 14.54 9.18
N PHE A 218 -2.61 15.29 8.31
CA PHE A 218 -2.41 16.73 8.16
C PHE A 218 -2.72 17.51 9.44
N MET A 219 -3.95 17.39 9.96
CA MET A 219 -4.40 18.18 11.10
C MET A 219 -3.67 17.79 12.38
N VAL A 220 -3.45 16.49 12.59
CA VAL A 220 -2.90 15.99 13.86
C VAL A 220 -1.38 15.95 13.82
N ASN A 221 -0.78 15.21 12.89
CA ASN A 221 0.67 15.00 12.89
C ASN A 221 1.48 16.24 12.47
N LEU A 222 1.00 16.99 11.48
CA LEU A 222 1.74 18.18 11.02
C LEU A 222 1.36 19.43 11.81
N LEU A 223 0.10 19.84 11.77
CA LEU A 223 -0.31 21.13 12.32
C LEU A 223 -0.36 21.13 13.85
N TRP A 224 -1.12 20.19 14.43
CA TRP A 224 -1.35 20.18 15.87
C TRP A 224 -0.10 19.80 16.66
N MET A 225 0.64 18.75 16.28
CA MET A 225 1.90 18.41 16.95
C MET A 225 2.97 19.50 16.78
N GLY A 226 3.04 20.15 15.60
CA GLY A 226 3.92 21.29 15.39
C GLY A 226 3.60 22.45 16.32
N PHE A 227 2.32 22.83 16.43
CA PHE A 227 1.88 23.88 17.33
C PHE A 227 2.16 23.60 18.81
N VAL A 228 2.05 22.35 19.25
CA VAL A 228 2.42 21.94 20.63
C VAL A 228 3.94 21.92 20.82
N GLY A 229 4.72 21.86 19.74
CA GLY A 229 6.18 21.81 19.77
C GLY A 229 6.72 20.39 19.97
N TYR A 230 5.99 19.38 19.52
CA TYR A 230 6.48 18.00 19.49
C TYR A 230 7.47 17.80 18.33
N THR A 231 8.43 16.91 18.53
CA THR A 231 9.35 16.46 17.50
C THR A 231 8.67 15.43 16.61
N THR A 232 8.67 15.67 15.31
CA THR A 232 8.12 14.75 14.31
C THR A 232 9.18 13.74 13.88
N VAL A 233 8.91 12.45 14.06
CA VAL A 233 9.80 11.36 13.64
C VAL A 233 9.32 10.82 12.29
N TYR A 234 10.13 10.99 11.25
CA TYR A 234 9.81 10.53 9.90
C TYR A 234 10.33 9.12 9.65
N LEU A 235 9.55 8.36 8.88
CA LEU A 235 9.88 7.01 8.45
C LEU A 235 10.61 7.03 7.10
N ALA A 236 11.55 6.11 6.90
CA ALA A 236 12.13 5.87 5.58
C ALA A 236 11.14 5.18 4.63
N ASN A 237 10.34 4.25 5.15
CA ASN A 237 9.23 3.59 4.48
C ASN A 237 8.21 3.07 5.52
N ARG A 238 7.02 2.63 5.09
CA ARG A 238 5.96 2.16 6.01
C ARG A 238 5.92 0.66 6.21
N THR A 239 7.03 -0.05 6.04
CA THR A 239 7.08 -1.47 6.39
C THR A 239 6.88 -1.66 7.89
N PRO A 240 6.24 -2.75 8.34
CA PRO A 240 6.02 -3.01 9.76
C PRO A 240 7.31 -2.99 10.58
N GLU A 241 8.39 -3.56 10.05
CA GLU A 241 9.68 -3.56 10.72
C GLU A 241 10.23 -2.14 10.89
N THR A 242 10.20 -1.31 9.84
CA THR A 242 10.67 0.08 9.90
C THR A 242 9.86 0.89 10.90
N ILE A 243 8.53 0.70 10.96
CA ILE A 243 7.67 1.36 11.96
C ILE A 243 8.08 0.98 13.37
N LEU A 244 8.21 -0.33 13.65
CA LEU A 244 8.52 -0.83 14.98
C LEU A 244 9.95 -0.47 15.40
N SER A 245 10.93 -0.61 14.50
CA SER A 245 12.33 -0.28 14.76
C SER A 245 12.51 1.22 14.98
N THR A 246 11.89 2.08 14.16
CA THR A 246 11.91 3.54 14.30
C THR A 246 11.27 3.99 15.61
N CYS A 247 10.10 3.42 15.98
CA CYS A 247 9.45 3.73 17.26
C CYS A 247 10.37 3.44 18.45
N ARG A 248 11.05 2.29 18.45
CA ARG A 248 11.97 1.89 19.53
C ARG A 248 13.24 2.74 19.54
N ARG A 249 13.83 2.98 18.37
CA ARG A 249 15.09 3.70 18.21
C ARG A 249 14.94 5.17 18.65
N PHE A 250 13.95 5.86 18.08
CA PHE A 250 13.69 7.25 18.43
C PHE A 250 12.85 7.41 19.70
N LYS A 251 12.47 6.34 20.41
CA LYS A 251 11.64 6.39 21.61
C LYS A 251 10.37 7.24 21.38
N VAL A 252 9.61 6.86 20.37
CA VAL A 252 8.34 7.54 20.02
C VAL A 252 7.37 7.43 21.19
N GLU A 253 6.74 8.54 21.55
CA GLU A 253 5.81 8.63 22.67
C GLU A 253 4.35 8.80 22.23
N PHE A 254 4.14 9.27 21.00
CA PHE A 254 2.82 9.58 20.46
C PHE A 254 2.62 8.94 19.08
N LEU A 255 1.57 8.14 18.96
CA LEU A 255 1.21 7.45 17.73
C LEU A 255 -0.22 7.79 17.32
N VAL A 256 -0.36 8.25 16.09
CA VAL A 256 -1.64 8.44 15.42
C VAL A 256 -1.73 7.39 14.32
N ALA A 257 -2.76 6.58 14.32
CA ALA A 257 -2.85 5.44 13.43
C ALA A 257 -4.30 5.14 13.02
N VAL A 258 -4.43 4.37 11.94
CA VAL A 258 -5.70 3.73 11.60
C VAL A 258 -5.92 2.48 12.46
N PRO A 259 -7.17 2.08 12.74
CA PRO A 259 -7.50 0.89 13.51
C PRO A 259 -6.82 -0.38 13.00
N LEU A 260 -6.61 -0.47 11.68
CA LEU A 260 -5.89 -1.57 11.06
C LEU A 260 -4.58 -1.89 11.76
N LEU A 261 -3.71 -0.91 12.02
CA LEU A 261 -2.41 -1.15 12.65
C LEU A 261 -2.55 -1.85 14.01
N VAL A 262 -3.51 -1.40 14.83
CA VAL A 262 -3.77 -1.98 16.16
C VAL A 262 -4.39 -3.37 16.05
N ASN A 263 -5.29 -3.58 15.09
CA ASN A 263 -5.90 -4.87 14.83
C ASN A 263 -4.82 -5.89 14.42
N SER A 264 -3.95 -5.52 13.48
CA SER A 264 -2.81 -6.32 13.01
C SER A 264 -1.89 -6.73 14.16
N LEU A 265 -1.52 -5.78 15.02
CA LEU A 265 -0.67 -6.05 16.18
C LEU A 265 -1.39 -6.95 17.20
N SER A 266 -2.69 -6.76 17.40
CA SER A 266 -3.50 -7.60 18.30
C SER A 266 -3.59 -9.04 17.78
N VAL A 267 -3.90 -9.24 16.51
CA VAL A 267 -4.00 -10.55 15.85
C VAL A 267 -2.65 -11.25 15.83
N GLY A 268 -1.58 -10.53 15.44
CA GLY A 268 -0.22 -11.08 15.44
C GLY A 268 0.23 -11.53 16.84
N LEU A 269 -0.11 -10.76 17.88
CA LEU A 269 0.14 -11.15 19.27
C LEU A 269 -0.66 -12.40 19.67
N GLN A 270 -1.96 -12.43 19.37
CA GLN A 270 -2.81 -13.58 19.67
C GLN A 270 -2.32 -14.85 18.98
N LYS A 271 -1.92 -14.78 17.70
CA LYS A 271 -1.30 -15.90 16.96
C LYS A 271 0.00 -16.37 17.61
N LYS A 272 0.90 -15.45 17.98
CA LYS A 272 2.15 -15.80 18.68
C LYS A 272 1.88 -16.49 20.03
N VAL A 273 0.89 -16.03 20.79
CA VAL A 273 0.48 -16.68 22.04
C VAL A 273 -0.14 -18.04 21.77
N ALA A 274 -0.99 -18.18 20.75
CA ALA A 274 -1.60 -19.44 20.36
C ALA A 274 -0.56 -20.50 19.95
N LYS A 275 0.61 -20.11 19.42
CA LYS A 275 1.70 -21.05 19.12
C LYS A 275 2.52 -21.50 20.36
N GLN A 276 2.31 -20.90 21.54
CA GLN A 276 3.04 -21.28 22.76
C GLN A 276 2.48 -22.53 23.45
N LYS A 277 3.28 -23.15 24.34
CA LYS A 277 2.85 -24.26 25.22
C LYS A 277 1.66 -23.84 26.12
N ALA A 278 0.78 -24.79 26.46
CA ALA A 278 -0.45 -24.53 27.23
C ALA A 278 -0.22 -23.69 28.50
N GLY A 279 0.83 -23.98 29.29
CA GLY A 279 1.17 -23.20 30.49
C GLY A 279 1.46 -21.72 30.21
N LYS A 280 2.16 -21.40 29.11
CA LYS A 280 2.42 -20.01 28.69
C LYS A 280 1.17 -19.30 28.18
N ARG A 281 0.25 -20.02 27.51
CA ARG A 281 -1.06 -19.47 27.10
C ARG A 281 -1.89 -19.07 28.32
N THR A 282 -1.95 -19.93 29.33
CA THR A 282 -2.65 -19.65 30.59
C THR A 282 -2.02 -18.48 31.34
N ALA A 283 -0.68 -18.45 31.43
CA ALA A 283 0.04 -17.33 32.04
C ALA A 283 -0.28 -15.99 31.35
N PHE A 284 -0.31 -15.94 30.01
CA PHE A 284 -0.68 -14.75 29.26
C PHE A 284 -2.12 -14.30 29.54
N LYS A 285 -3.09 -15.23 29.57
CA LYS A 285 -4.49 -14.91 29.90
C LYS A 285 -4.63 -14.34 31.32
N VAL A 286 -3.94 -14.93 32.30
CA VAL A 286 -3.92 -14.42 33.68
C VAL A 286 -3.29 -13.04 33.76
N ALA A 287 -2.14 -12.82 33.11
CA ALA A 287 -1.49 -11.52 33.05
C ALA A 287 -2.36 -10.45 32.37
N LYS A 288 -3.08 -10.80 31.29
CA LYS A 288 -4.03 -9.90 30.60
C LYS A 288 -5.14 -9.48 31.54
N SER A 289 -5.77 -10.44 32.23
CA SER A 289 -6.85 -10.15 33.19
C SER A 289 -6.36 -9.31 34.38
N LEU A 290 -5.18 -9.63 34.93
CA LEU A 290 -4.57 -8.88 36.01
C LEU A 290 -4.26 -7.44 35.59
N SER A 291 -3.67 -7.24 34.41
CA SER A 291 -3.38 -5.91 33.86
C SER A 291 -4.65 -5.07 33.73
N LEU A 292 -5.71 -5.63 33.11
CA LEU A 292 -6.97 -4.91 32.92
C LEU A 292 -7.64 -4.59 34.26
N PHE A 293 -7.57 -5.48 35.25
CA PHE A 293 -8.07 -5.24 36.60
C PHE A 293 -7.30 -4.09 37.30
N LEU A 294 -5.97 -4.12 37.26
CA LEU A 294 -5.14 -3.07 37.86
C LEU A 294 -5.36 -1.72 37.18
N GLN A 295 -5.51 -1.68 35.86
CA GLN A 295 -5.85 -0.46 35.12
C GLN A 295 -7.26 0.06 35.41
N HIS A 296 -8.19 -0.82 35.79
CA HIS A 296 -9.53 -0.40 36.19
C HIS A 296 -9.49 0.34 37.54
N LEU A 297 -8.73 -0.17 38.52
CA LEU A 297 -8.58 0.42 39.85
C LEU A 297 -7.64 1.64 39.86
N PHE A 298 -6.47 1.50 39.23
CA PHE A 298 -5.39 2.47 39.20
C PHE A 298 -4.95 2.71 37.74
N PRO A 299 -5.62 3.59 36.97
CA PRO A 299 -5.39 3.70 35.53
C PRO A 299 -3.94 3.90 35.11
N TYR A 300 -3.22 4.83 35.75
CA TYR A 300 -1.84 5.15 35.35
C TYR A 300 -0.84 4.10 35.84
N TRP A 301 -0.85 3.84 37.15
CA TRP A 301 0.05 2.85 37.74
C TRP A 301 -0.16 1.46 37.15
N GLY A 302 -1.41 1.05 36.91
CA GLY A 302 -1.74 -0.23 36.28
C GLY A 302 -1.22 -0.34 34.84
N MET A 303 -1.27 0.76 34.06
CA MET A 303 -0.67 0.79 32.72
C MET A 303 0.85 0.67 32.78
N ASP A 304 1.50 1.41 33.68
CA ASP A 304 2.96 1.39 33.82
C ASP A 304 3.44 0.02 34.34
N PHE A 305 2.73 -0.58 35.29
CA PHE A 305 3.00 -1.94 35.78
C PHE A 305 2.81 -2.98 34.68
N ALA A 306 1.74 -2.89 33.89
CA ALA A 306 1.52 -3.78 32.77
C ALA A 306 2.66 -3.72 31.75
N ARG A 307 3.08 -2.50 31.40
CA ARG A 307 4.10 -2.24 30.39
C ARG A 307 5.51 -2.63 30.85
N ASN A 308 5.87 -2.28 32.08
CA ASN A 308 7.24 -2.38 32.57
C ASN A 308 7.52 -3.69 33.34
N VAL A 309 6.47 -4.41 33.77
CA VAL A 309 6.60 -5.63 34.58
C VAL A 309 5.91 -6.81 33.91
N LEU A 310 4.58 -6.78 33.71
CA LEU A 310 3.83 -7.96 33.23
C LEU A 310 4.18 -8.34 31.78
N PHE A 311 4.31 -7.35 30.91
CA PHE A 311 4.49 -7.53 29.47
C PHE A 311 5.80 -6.92 28.95
N LYS A 312 6.79 -6.70 29.82
CA LYS A 312 8.05 -6.03 29.49
C LYS A 312 8.68 -6.53 28.19
N ASP A 313 8.85 -7.84 28.07
CA ASP A 313 9.49 -8.47 26.90
C ASP A 313 8.61 -8.38 25.64
N VAL A 314 7.29 -8.52 25.80
CA VAL A 314 6.32 -8.41 24.71
C VAL A 314 6.27 -6.98 24.18
N VAL A 315 6.24 -5.99 25.07
CA VAL A 315 6.23 -4.56 24.72
C VAL A 315 7.53 -4.17 24.04
N ALA A 316 8.69 -4.64 24.53
CA ALA A 316 9.99 -4.40 23.91
C ALA A 316 10.09 -4.92 22.47
N GLN A 317 9.37 -6.01 22.13
CA GLN A 317 9.34 -6.59 20.79
C GLN A 317 8.24 -6.00 19.89
N LEU A 318 7.24 -5.32 20.45
CA LEU A 318 6.21 -4.58 19.71
C LEU A 318 6.68 -3.14 19.45
N ILE A 319 5.81 -2.14 19.66
CA ILE A 319 6.07 -0.72 19.37
C ILE A 319 7.12 -0.12 20.33
N GLY A 320 7.27 -0.69 21.53
CA GLY A 320 8.23 -0.24 22.54
C GLY A 320 7.55 0.43 23.75
N PRO A 321 8.27 0.56 24.87
CA PRO A 321 7.71 1.03 26.15
C PRO A 321 7.45 2.54 26.20
N ASP A 322 8.06 3.32 25.32
CA ASP A 322 7.99 4.79 25.36
C ASP A 322 6.64 5.34 24.91
N ILE A 323 5.84 4.55 24.18
CA ILE A 323 4.50 4.95 23.73
C ILE A 323 3.61 5.28 24.93
N ARG A 324 3.21 6.55 24.99
CA ARG A 324 2.32 7.08 26.02
C ARG A 324 0.88 7.17 25.56
N CYS A 325 0.64 7.46 24.29
CA CYS A 325 -0.70 7.65 23.72
C CYS A 325 -0.77 7.10 22.30
N VAL A 326 -1.84 6.35 22.03
CA VAL A 326 -2.22 5.88 20.70
C VAL A 326 -3.61 6.41 20.39
N ILE A 327 -3.73 7.25 19.37
CA ILE A 327 -5.01 7.77 18.86
C ILE A 327 -5.37 7.03 17.58
N LEU A 328 -6.54 6.39 17.58
CA LEU A 328 -7.10 5.71 16.42
C LEU A 328 -8.20 6.56 15.78
N GLY A 329 -8.29 6.53 14.46
CA GLY A 329 -9.29 7.28 13.72
C GLY A 329 -9.44 6.81 12.27
N GLY A 330 -10.49 7.26 11.61
CA GLY A 330 -10.77 6.95 10.20
C GLY A 330 -11.60 5.68 9.94
N SER A 331 -11.82 4.83 10.96
CA SER A 331 -12.78 3.70 10.87
C SER A 331 -13.17 3.18 12.26
N HIS A 332 -14.15 2.25 12.29
CA HIS A 332 -14.55 1.54 13.50
C HIS A 332 -13.38 0.70 14.03
N THR A 333 -13.17 0.72 15.35
CA THR A 333 -12.17 -0.13 16.01
C THR A 333 -12.90 -1.12 16.92
N PRO A 334 -12.80 -2.43 16.67
CA PRO A 334 -13.40 -3.42 17.54
C PRO A 334 -12.87 -3.31 18.97
N ARG A 335 -13.80 -3.38 19.92
CA ARG A 335 -13.53 -3.26 21.35
C ARG A 335 -12.48 -4.25 21.86
N GLU A 336 -12.48 -5.47 21.33
CA GLU A 336 -11.58 -6.54 21.79
C GLU A 336 -10.11 -6.22 21.48
N HIS A 337 -9.81 -5.71 20.28
CA HIS A 337 -8.47 -5.27 19.89
C HIS A 337 -7.98 -4.11 20.76
N MET A 338 -8.85 -3.12 21.00
CA MET A 338 -8.53 -2.01 21.92
C MET A 338 -8.20 -2.51 23.33
N ARG A 339 -8.96 -3.49 23.86
CA ARG A 339 -8.71 -4.08 25.18
C ARG A 339 -7.41 -4.88 25.20
N THR A 340 -7.11 -5.62 24.14
CA THR A 340 -5.88 -6.40 24.03
C THR A 340 -4.64 -5.51 24.03
N ILE A 341 -4.61 -4.46 23.20
CA ILE A 341 -3.50 -3.50 23.18
C ILE A 341 -3.44 -2.68 24.48
N SER A 342 -4.58 -2.32 25.06
CA SER A 342 -4.63 -1.67 26.37
C SER A 342 -4.07 -2.54 27.49
N ALA A 343 -4.26 -3.87 27.44
CA ALA A 343 -3.71 -4.79 28.43
C ALA A 343 -2.17 -4.78 28.47
N LEU A 344 -1.51 -4.39 27.37
CA LEU A 344 -0.05 -4.23 27.33
C LEU A 344 0.45 -2.95 28.01
N GLY A 345 -0.46 -2.07 28.44
CA GLY A 345 -0.14 -0.81 29.10
C GLY A 345 -0.16 0.42 28.18
N TYR A 346 -0.53 0.25 26.91
CA TYR A 346 -0.70 1.38 25.99
C TYR A 346 -2.03 2.11 26.25
N TYR A 347 -1.96 3.43 26.39
CA TYR A 347 -3.17 4.26 26.46
C TYR A 347 -3.71 4.45 25.04
N THR A 348 -4.71 3.65 24.69
CA THR A 348 -5.36 3.64 23.37
C THR A 348 -6.73 4.29 23.48
N ILE A 349 -7.02 5.21 22.56
CA ILE A 349 -8.27 5.99 22.45
C ILE A 349 -8.65 6.15 20.99
N VAL A 350 -9.92 6.49 20.74
CA VAL A 350 -10.47 6.70 19.38
C VAL A 350 -10.95 8.13 19.24
N GLY A 351 -10.75 8.71 18.06
CA GLY A 351 -11.33 9.99 17.65
C GLY A 351 -12.18 9.86 16.40
N PHE A 352 -12.99 10.89 16.16
CA PHE A 352 -13.84 11.00 14.99
C PHE A 352 -13.53 12.28 14.21
N GLY A 353 -13.53 12.12 12.90
CA GLY A 353 -13.37 13.19 11.94
C GLY A 353 -13.54 12.65 10.52
N MET A 354 -13.80 13.57 9.59
CA MET A 354 -13.90 13.31 8.16
C MET A 354 -13.29 14.49 7.39
N THR A 355 -12.98 14.31 6.12
CA THR A 355 -12.35 15.37 5.29
C THR A 355 -13.20 16.63 5.23
N GLU A 356 -14.50 16.53 5.47
CA GLU A 356 -15.46 17.63 5.44
C GLU A 356 -15.50 18.41 6.77
N THR A 357 -15.29 17.76 7.91
CA THR A 357 -15.43 18.41 9.23
C THR A 357 -14.13 18.49 9.99
N ALA A 358 -13.03 17.98 9.41
CA ALA A 358 -11.76 17.74 10.08
C ALA A 358 -11.97 16.91 11.36
N ILE A 359 -11.15 17.11 12.39
CA ILE A 359 -11.23 16.34 13.64
C ILE A 359 -12.22 17.04 14.58
N THR A 360 -13.26 16.32 15.01
CA THR A 360 -14.35 16.92 15.79
C THR A 360 -14.49 16.32 17.17
N SER A 361 -14.00 15.10 17.42
CA SER A 361 -13.98 14.51 18.77
C SER A 361 -12.80 13.57 18.96
N VAL A 362 -12.41 13.40 20.23
CA VAL A 362 -11.51 12.34 20.67
C VAL A 362 -11.86 11.90 22.08
N GLU A 363 -11.75 10.60 22.35
CA GLU A 363 -11.96 10.04 23.68
C GLU A 363 -10.84 10.48 24.64
N THR A 364 -11.23 11.08 25.77
CA THR A 364 -10.29 11.66 26.75
C THR A 364 -10.29 10.94 28.10
N SER A 365 -11.18 9.96 28.30
CA SER A 365 -11.35 9.26 29.57
C SER A 365 -10.09 8.49 29.97
N LYS A 366 -9.79 8.56 31.27
CA LYS A 366 -8.75 7.76 31.93
C LYS A 366 -9.25 6.35 32.26
N ARG A 367 -10.57 6.16 32.37
CA ARG A 367 -11.19 4.91 32.81
C ARG A 367 -11.12 3.87 31.70
N LEU A 368 -10.54 2.70 32.00
CA LEU A 368 -10.36 1.59 31.05
C LEU A 368 -11.64 1.24 30.29
N ASN A 369 -12.74 1.03 31.01
CA ASN A 369 -14.01 0.59 30.40
C ASN A 369 -14.57 1.62 29.42
N THR A 370 -14.35 2.90 29.68
CA THR A 370 -14.82 3.99 28.84
C THR A 370 -13.89 4.20 27.64
N ARG A 371 -12.57 4.24 27.86
CA ARG A 371 -11.62 4.43 26.74
C ARG A 371 -11.54 3.24 25.79
N THR A 372 -12.03 2.06 26.20
CA THR A 372 -12.13 0.85 25.39
C THR A 372 -13.58 0.47 25.08
N SER A 373 -14.54 1.40 25.16
CA SER A 373 -15.95 1.11 24.85
C SER A 373 -16.31 1.23 23.37
N GLY A 374 -15.38 1.68 22.52
CA GLY A 374 -15.68 2.10 21.13
C GLY A 374 -16.19 3.54 21.03
N SER A 375 -16.24 4.29 22.13
CA SER A 375 -16.58 5.72 22.08
C SER A 375 -15.50 6.52 21.34
N VAL A 376 -15.95 7.45 20.50
CA VAL A 376 -15.09 8.44 19.81
C VAL A 376 -14.97 9.75 20.60
N GLY A 377 -15.42 9.75 21.85
CA GLY A 377 -15.30 10.86 22.78
C GLY A 377 -16.44 11.87 22.72
N ARG A 378 -16.14 13.09 23.16
CA ARG A 378 -17.07 14.22 23.17
C ARG A 378 -16.67 15.24 22.11
N PRO A 379 -17.61 16.05 21.59
CA PRO A 379 -17.28 17.14 20.70
C PRO A 379 -16.19 18.04 21.30
N LEU A 380 -15.21 18.40 20.47
CA LEU A 380 -14.21 19.42 20.76
C LEU A 380 -14.86 20.80 20.74
N THR A 381 -14.19 21.80 21.31
CA THR A 381 -14.73 23.18 21.42
C THR A 381 -15.09 23.80 20.08
N SER A 382 -14.45 23.35 19.00
CA SER A 382 -14.67 23.86 17.65
C SER A 382 -15.86 23.21 16.93
N ALA A 383 -16.55 22.24 17.53
CA ALA A 383 -17.66 21.51 16.91
C ALA A 383 -18.85 21.28 17.86
N GLU A 384 -20.05 21.44 17.31
CA GLU A 384 -21.33 21.13 17.93
C GLU A 384 -21.99 19.97 17.19
N TYR A 385 -22.68 19.10 17.93
CA TYR A 385 -23.39 17.94 17.37
C TYR A 385 -24.88 18.05 17.58
N ARG A 386 -25.62 17.70 16.53
CA ARG A 386 -27.06 17.47 16.55
C ARG A 386 -27.33 16.08 15.99
N VAL A 387 -28.20 15.34 16.66
CA VAL A 387 -28.70 14.06 16.16
C VAL A 387 -30.12 14.24 15.72
N GLN A 388 -30.39 13.94 14.46
CA GLN A 388 -31.75 13.82 13.96
C GLN A 388 -32.24 12.40 14.24
N SER A 389 -33.02 12.26 15.30
CA SER A 389 -33.61 10.98 15.71
C SER A 389 -34.60 10.45 14.68
N ASP A 390 -34.70 9.12 14.61
CA ASP A 390 -35.71 8.39 13.84
C ASP A 390 -37.10 8.34 14.49
N GLY A 391 -37.26 8.99 15.66
CA GLY A 391 -38.52 9.04 16.40
C GLY A 391 -38.76 7.90 17.39
N LYS A 392 -37.83 6.93 17.51
CA LYS A 392 -37.97 5.80 18.46
C LYS A 392 -36.98 5.85 19.62
N GLN A 393 -35.76 6.31 19.38
CA GLN A 393 -34.79 6.61 20.43
C GLN A 393 -34.27 8.04 20.27
N SER A 394 -34.58 8.92 21.22
CA SER A 394 -34.30 10.37 21.08
C SER A 394 -32.81 10.74 20.95
N ARG A 395 -31.89 9.82 21.25
CA ARG A 395 -30.44 10.04 21.25
C ARG A 395 -29.67 9.24 20.19
N VAL A 396 -30.38 8.54 19.30
CA VAL A 396 -29.78 7.77 18.19
C VAL A 396 -30.35 8.27 16.88
N GLY A 397 -29.51 8.46 15.88
CA GLY A 397 -29.93 8.90 14.55
C GLY A 397 -28.81 9.53 13.74
N GLU A 398 -29.17 10.16 12.62
CA GLU A 398 -28.20 10.76 11.70
C GLU A 398 -27.54 11.99 12.32
N MET A 399 -26.22 12.06 12.21
CA MET A 399 -25.40 13.11 12.79
C MET A 399 -25.25 14.30 11.87
N PHE A 400 -25.47 15.47 12.47
CA PHE A 400 -25.19 16.76 11.91
C PHE A 400 -24.12 17.46 12.74
N ILE A 401 -23.15 18.05 12.06
CA ILE A 401 -22.04 18.77 12.68
C ILE A 401 -22.07 20.23 12.21
N ARG A 402 -21.87 21.15 13.14
CA ARG A 402 -21.62 22.56 12.86
C ARG A 402 -20.44 23.02 13.69
N GLY A 403 -19.64 23.94 13.19
CA GLY A 403 -18.49 24.42 13.97
C GLY A 403 -17.62 25.37 13.18
N SER A 404 -16.79 26.13 13.89
CA SER A 404 -15.81 27.03 13.28
C SER A 404 -14.67 26.28 12.58
N SER A 405 -14.53 24.98 12.81
CA SER A 405 -13.50 24.14 12.23
C SER A 405 -13.96 23.24 11.08
N VAL A 406 -15.22 23.37 10.65
CA VAL A 406 -15.77 22.69 9.46
C VAL A 406 -15.26 23.37 8.19
N HIS A 407 -15.14 22.64 7.08
CA HIS A 407 -14.75 23.20 5.78
C HIS A 407 -15.61 24.41 5.38
N THR A 408 -15.03 25.34 4.65
CA THR A 408 -15.69 26.57 4.19
C THR A 408 -16.41 26.40 2.84
N GLY A 409 -15.98 25.44 2.03
CA GLY A 409 -16.61 25.15 0.75
C GLY A 409 -15.98 23.97 0.02
N ARG A 410 -16.48 23.69 -1.18
CA ARG A 410 -15.92 22.67 -2.06
C ARG A 410 -15.45 23.30 -3.36
N LEU A 411 -14.40 22.76 -3.97
CA LEU A 411 -14.00 23.16 -5.31
C LEU A 411 -14.67 22.24 -6.34
N GLU A 412 -15.30 22.86 -7.33
CA GLU A 412 -15.85 22.20 -8.52
C GLU A 412 -15.52 23.08 -9.74
N ASN A 413 -14.85 22.52 -10.76
CA ASN A 413 -14.41 23.26 -11.95
C ASN A 413 -13.69 24.60 -11.65
N GLY A 414 -12.85 24.63 -10.61
CA GLY A 414 -12.10 25.80 -10.17
C GLY A 414 -12.91 26.86 -9.41
N GLN A 415 -14.19 26.60 -9.12
CA GLN A 415 -15.05 27.50 -8.37
C GLN A 415 -15.28 26.98 -6.95
N LEU A 416 -15.20 27.88 -5.97
CA LEU A 416 -15.53 27.58 -4.58
C LEU A 416 -17.05 27.67 -4.39
N ILE A 417 -17.70 26.51 -4.28
CA ILE A 417 -19.10 26.41 -3.93
C ILE A 417 -19.26 26.31 -2.41
N GLY A 418 -20.43 26.70 -1.90
CA GLY A 418 -20.71 26.73 -0.46
C GLY A 418 -20.56 25.37 0.24
N PRO A 419 -20.51 25.36 1.58
CA PRO A 419 -20.11 24.19 2.39
C PRO A 419 -21.16 23.06 2.45
N GLY A 420 -22.24 23.14 1.65
CA GLY A 420 -23.32 22.14 1.66
C GLY A 420 -24.03 21.99 3.01
N THR A 421 -23.99 23.03 3.85
CA THR A 421 -24.70 23.10 5.13
C THR A 421 -26.15 23.54 4.94
N ASP A 422 -27.02 23.19 5.89
CA ASP A 422 -28.35 23.78 5.96
C ASP A 422 -28.31 25.28 6.35
N LYS A 423 -29.49 25.92 6.37
CA LYS A 423 -29.66 27.35 6.70
C LYS A 423 -29.14 27.73 8.10
N ASP A 424 -29.01 26.76 9.01
CA ASP A 424 -28.58 26.95 10.39
C ASP A 424 -27.09 26.56 10.56
N GLY A 425 -26.39 26.25 9.46
CA GLY A 425 -24.97 25.92 9.40
C GLY A 425 -24.64 24.45 9.67
N TRP A 426 -25.63 23.55 9.70
CA TRP A 426 -25.38 22.14 9.97
C TRP A 426 -24.98 21.37 8.71
N PHE A 427 -23.83 20.71 8.79
CA PHE A 427 -23.36 19.76 7.80
C PHE A 427 -23.90 18.36 8.10
N ARG A 428 -24.49 17.71 7.09
CA ARG A 428 -25.01 16.34 7.19
C ARG A 428 -23.88 15.34 6.92
N THR A 429 -23.49 14.58 7.93
CA THR A 429 -22.32 13.67 7.84
C THR A 429 -22.63 12.36 7.11
N GLY A 430 -23.90 11.92 7.15
CA GLY A 430 -24.29 10.58 6.71
C GLY A 430 -23.96 9.47 7.72
N ASP A 431 -23.38 9.81 8.87
CA ASP A 431 -23.09 8.87 9.95
C ASP A 431 -24.26 8.80 10.92
N VAL A 432 -24.56 7.60 11.41
CA VAL A 432 -25.52 7.39 12.49
C VAL A 432 -24.74 7.23 13.78
N VAL A 433 -25.14 8.02 14.78
CA VAL A 433 -24.48 8.04 16.07
C VAL A 433 -25.47 7.89 17.21
N ARG A 434 -24.97 7.36 18.32
CA ARG A 434 -25.64 7.38 19.62
C ARG A 434 -24.92 8.32 20.56
N LEU A 435 -25.67 9.26 21.12
CA LEU A 435 -25.17 10.20 22.14
C LEU A 435 -25.58 9.76 23.54
N GLU A 436 -24.60 9.51 24.41
CA GLU A 436 -24.83 9.24 25.84
C GLU A 436 -24.80 10.52 26.69
N LYS A 437 -24.98 10.36 28.00
CA LYS A 437 -24.94 11.46 28.97
C LYS A 437 -23.63 12.27 28.83
N GLY A 438 -23.78 13.58 28.68
CA GLY A 438 -22.65 14.51 28.49
C GLY A 438 -22.03 14.46 27.09
N MET A 439 -22.85 14.27 26.05
CA MET A 439 -22.49 14.34 24.63
C MET A 439 -21.38 13.37 24.20
N ARG A 440 -21.26 12.23 24.89
CA ARG A 440 -20.30 11.20 24.52
C ARG A 440 -20.85 10.39 23.35
N MET A 441 -20.07 10.24 22.31
CA MET A 441 -20.49 9.74 21.02
C MET A 441 -20.00 8.31 20.76
N TYR A 442 -20.86 7.53 20.13
CA TYR A 442 -20.59 6.22 19.56
C TYR A 442 -21.09 6.24 18.12
N VAL A 443 -20.23 5.83 17.19
CA VAL A 443 -20.61 5.71 15.78
C VAL A 443 -21.22 4.33 15.60
N GLU A 444 -22.49 4.28 15.22
CA GLU A 444 -23.28 3.04 15.10
C GLU A 444 -23.39 2.58 13.64
N GLY A 445 -22.98 3.42 12.68
CA GLY A 445 -22.91 3.08 11.26
C GLY A 445 -23.16 4.25 10.33
N ARG A 446 -23.63 3.95 9.12
CA ARG A 446 -24.00 4.94 8.10
C ARG A 446 -25.52 4.99 7.92
N SER A 447 -26.08 6.16 7.64
CA SER A 447 -27.53 6.33 7.44
C SER A 447 -28.07 5.55 6.24
N LYS A 448 -27.20 5.19 5.30
CA LYS A 448 -27.51 4.33 4.15
C LYS A 448 -27.55 2.83 4.48
N ASP A 449 -27.07 2.41 5.66
CA ASP A 449 -26.90 1.01 6.05
C ASP A 449 -27.90 0.56 7.15
N VAL A 450 -28.82 1.44 7.57
CA VAL A 450 -29.78 1.16 8.65
C VAL A 450 -30.80 0.09 8.23
N ILE A 451 -31.00 -0.90 9.09
CA ILE A 451 -31.96 -2.00 8.91
C ILE A 451 -33.27 -1.62 9.61
N ILE A 452 -34.41 -1.79 8.95
CA ILE A 452 -35.72 -1.56 9.58
C ILE A 452 -36.32 -2.93 9.93
N ASN A 453 -36.42 -3.28 11.22
CA ASN A 453 -36.94 -4.58 11.66
C ASN A 453 -38.47 -4.71 11.54
N GLU A 454 -39.03 -5.88 11.83
CA GLU A 454 -40.48 -6.17 11.76
C GLU A 454 -41.36 -5.26 12.64
N SER A 455 -40.81 -4.75 13.74
CA SER A 455 -41.46 -3.77 14.63
C SER A 455 -41.33 -2.32 14.10
N GLY A 456 -40.76 -2.17 12.91
CA GLY A 456 -40.44 -0.91 12.24
C GLY A 456 -39.31 -0.13 12.91
N GLU A 457 -38.53 -0.75 13.80
CA GLU A 457 -37.44 -0.09 14.53
C GLU A 457 -36.14 -0.15 13.75
N ASN A 458 -35.35 0.91 13.87
CA ASN A 458 -34.04 0.97 13.25
C ASN A 458 -33.04 0.13 14.04
N VAL A 459 -32.37 -0.76 13.32
CA VAL A 459 -31.33 -1.65 13.80
C VAL A 459 -30.05 -1.30 13.06
N TYR A 460 -28.99 -1.09 13.83
CA TYR A 460 -27.71 -0.63 13.32
C TYR A 460 -26.75 -1.84 13.21
N PRO A 461 -26.26 -2.17 12.00
CA PRO A 461 -25.43 -3.34 11.79
C PRO A 461 -24.16 -3.39 12.64
N ASP A 462 -23.42 -2.28 12.74
CA ASP A 462 -22.11 -2.25 13.42
C ASP A 462 -22.26 -2.60 14.92
N GLU A 463 -23.36 -2.16 15.56
CA GLU A 463 -23.69 -2.51 16.95
C GLU A 463 -23.87 -4.02 17.13
N LEU A 464 -24.52 -4.67 16.17
CA LEU A 464 -24.75 -6.12 16.20
C LEU A 464 -23.46 -6.89 15.94
N GLU A 465 -22.66 -6.41 15.00
CA GLU A 465 -21.38 -7.00 14.63
C GLU A 465 -20.41 -7.08 15.82
N ASP A 466 -20.43 -6.11 16.73
CA ASP A 466 -19.64 -6.15 17.98
C ASP A 466 -19.95 -7.38 18.84
N PHE A 467 -21.19 -7.87 18.89
CA PHE A 467 -21.55 -9.08 19.65
C PHE A 467 -21.01 -10.36 19.02
N PHE A 468 -20.80 -10.36 17.71
CA PHE A 468 -20.28 -11.50 16.95
C PHE A 468 -18.77 -11.41 16.73
N SER A 469 -18.09 -10.35 17.19
CA SER A 469 -16.64 -10.16 17.00
C SER A 469 -15.76 -11.32 17.46
N ASP A 470 -16.16 -12.04 18.52
CA ASP A 470 -15.43 -13.20 19.06
C ASP A 470 -15.88 -14.54 18.45
N ILE A 471 -16.66 -14.55 17.35
CA ILE A 471 -17.18 -15.79 16.78
C ILE A 471 -16.05 -16.60 16.14
N GLU A 472 -15.61 -17.64 16.84
CA GLU A 472 -14.54 -18.51 16.35
C GLU A 472 -14.96 -19.25 15.07
N ASN A 473 -13.99 -19.58 14.22
CA ASN A 473 -14.17 -20.38 13.02
C ASN A 473 -15.06 -19.74 11.93
N VAL A 474 -15.11 -18.42 11.88
CA VAL A 474 -15.72 -17.65 10.79
C VAL A 474 -14.64 -16.73 10.24
N ASP A 475 -14.48 -16.67 8.92
CA ASP A 475 -13.42 -15.90 8.28
C ASP A 475 -13.78 -14.42 8.22
N GLN A 476 -15.03 -14.12 7.86
CA GLN A 476 -15.61 -12.78 7.88
C GLN A 476 -17.10 -12.88 8.22
N PHE A 477 -17.65 -11.87 8.87
CA PHE A 477 -19.10 -11.76 9.06
C PHE A 477 -19.58 -10.33 8.83
N CYS A 478 -20.83 -10.18 8.42
CA CYS A 478 -21.46 -8.88 8.22
C CYS A 478 -22.96 -9.00 8.52
N VAL A 479 -23.52 -7.97 9.15
CA VAL A 479 -24.96 -7.87 9.39
C VAL A 479 -25.60 -7.03 8.30
N LEU A 480 -26.65 -7.56 7.68
CA LEU A 480 -27.39 -6.95 6.57
C LEU A 480 -28.89 -6.88 6.89
N GLY A 481 -29.55 -5.85 6.37
CA GLY A 481 -31.00 -5.84 6.23
C GLY A 481 -31.34 -6.40 4.86
N ILE A 482 -32.02 -7.54 4.81
CA ILE A 482 -32.43 -8.18 3.56
C ILE A 482 -33.95 -8.16 3.48
N LYS A 483 -34.51 -7.71 2.35
CA LYS A 483 -35.96 -7.76 2.15
C LYS A 483 -36.44 -9.22 2.20
N ALA A 484 -37.47 -9.48 3.00
CA ALA A 484 -38.01 -10.83 3.18
C ALA A 484 -38.43 -11.45 1.82
N ALA A 485 -37.64 -12.40 1.33
CA ALA A 485 -37.97 -13.17 0.14
C ALA A 485 -39.02 -14.22 0.52
N GLY A 486 -40.26 -14.04 0.04
CA GLY A 486 -41.46 -14.77 0.45
C GLY A 486 -41.43 -16.30 0.30
N SER A 487 -40.79 -17.01 1.24
CA SER A 487 -40.66 -18.47 1.23
C SER A 487 -41.42 -19.21 2.34
N SER A 488 -42.21 -18.52 3.18
CA SER A 488 -43.16 -19.22 4.07
C SER A 488 -44.57 -18.64 3.99
N LYS A 489 -45.51 -19.44 3.49
CA LYS A 489 -46.95 -19.14 3.39
C LYS A 489 -47.64 -18.89 4.75
N ALA A 490 -46.92 -18.93 5.87
CA ALA A 490 -47.47 -18.86 7.23
C ALA A 490 -47.39 -17.48 7.91
N ARG A 491 -46.69 -16.48 7.36
CA ARG A 491 -46.45 -15.18 8.04
C ARG A 491 -47.13 -13.96 7.41
N ARG A 492 -48.22 -14.13 6.66
CA ARG A 492 -49.04 -13.01 6.16
C ARG A 492 -50.18 -12.67 7.11
N ARG A 493 -49.92 -11.96 8.20
CA ARG A 493 -50.95 -11.15 8.89
C ARG A 493 -50.28 -10.03 9.68
N HIS A 494 -50.57 -8.78 9.27
CA HIS A 494 -50.13 -7.50 9.83
C HIS A 494 -48.62 -7.24 9.88
N HIS A 495 -48.01 -6.78 8.78
CA HIS A 495 -46.61 -6.35 8.79
C HIS A 495 -46.45 -4.99 8.07
N ALA A 496 -45.53 -4.16 8.59
CA ALA A 496 -45.19 -2.85 8.06
C ALA A 496 -44.63 -2.96 6.62
N PRO A 497 -44.95 -2.04 5.71
CA PRO A 497 -44.74 -2.23 4.27
C PRO A 497 -43.28 -2.29 3.77
N ASN A 498 -42.26 -2.10 4.63
CA ASN A 498 -40.86 -1.98 4.23
C ASN A 498 -39.85 -2.61 5.22
N TYR A 499 -40.24 -3.61 6.01
CA TYR A 499 -39.30 -4.23 6.96
C TYR A 499 -38.31 -5.19 6.28
N GLU A 500 -37.14 -5.33 6.88
CA GLU A 500 -36.02 -6.16 6.46
C GLU A 500 -35.69 -7.19 7.55
N ASP A 501 -35.32 -8.40 7.13
CA ASP A 501 -34.79 -9.43 8.02
C ASP A 501 -33.37 -9.01 8.45
N ILE A 502 -33.15 -8.92 9.76
CA ILE A 502 -31.80 -8.75 10.35
C ILE A 502 -31.04 -10.05 10.07
N THR A 503 -30.14 -9.99 9.09
CA THR A 503 -29.47 -11.15 8.53
C THR A 503 -27.98 -11.11 8.85
N LEU A 504 -27.49 -12.13 9.56
CA LEU A 504 -26.06 -12.32 9.79
C LEU A 504 -25.49 -13.18 8.67
N VAL A 505 -24.60 -12.63 7.86
CA VAL A 505 -23.89 -13.35 6.80
C VAL A 505 -22.51 -13.76 7.32
N LEU A 506 -22.19 -15.04 7.24
CA LEU A 506 -20.97 -15.68 7.74
C LEU A 506 -20.20 -16.28 6.57
N SER A 507 -19.00 -15.77 6.28
CA SER A 507 -18.02 -16.43 5.41
C SER A 507 -17.33 -17.53 6.21
N VAL A 508 -17.51 -18.78 5.77
CA VAL A 508 -16.99 -19.98 6.47
C VAL A 508 -16.03 -20.81 5.62
N GLY A 509 -15.71 -20.32 4.42
CA GLY A 509 -14.79 -20.97 3.48
C GLY A 509 -15.15 -22.43 3.23
N ASP A 510 -14.13 -23.29 3.28
CA ASP A 510 -14.24 -24.72 2.97
C ASP A 510 -15.19 -25.50 3.89
N ARG A 511 -15.45 -24.97 5.09
CA ARG A 511 -16.36 -25.60 6.06
C ARG A 511 -17.83 -25.37 5.75
N TYR A 512 -18.14 -24.65 4.68
CA TYR A 512 -19.50 -24.43 4.18
C TYR A 512 -20.28 -25.74 3.90
N ARG A 513 -19.57 -26.82 3.52
CA ARG A 513 -20.18 -28.14 3.27
C ARG A 513 -20.22 -29.05 4.51
N ASP A 514 -19.59 -28.65 5.63
CA ASP A 514 -19.58 -29.46 6.86
C ASP A 514 -20.83 -29.15 7.71
N ASP A 515 -21.85 -30.00 7.58
CA ASP A 515 -23.11 -29.88 8.33
C ASP A 515 -22.90 -29.90 9.85
N LYS A 516 -21.95 -30.70 10.35
CA LYS A 516 -21.67 -30.80 11.78
C LYS A 516 -21.03 -29.51 12.29
N PHE A 517 -20.11 -28.95 11.52
CA PHE A 517 -19.53 -27.64 11.79
C PHE A 517 -20.60 -26.53 11.78
N LEU A 518 -21.45 -26.48 10.76
CA LEU A 518 -22.49 -25.45 10.65
C LEU A 518 -23.53 -25.56 11.78
N LEU A 519 -23.87 -26.78 12.22
CA LEU A 519 -24.72 -26.98 13.39
C LEU A 519 -24.06 -26.43 14.67
N GLU A 520 -22.76 -26.66 14.87
CA GLU A 520 -22.03 -26.14 16.02
C GLU A 520 -21.84 -24.62 15.96
N LEU A 521 -21.59 -24.09 14.76
CA LEU A 521 -21.59 -22.65 14.49
C LEU A 521 -22.94 -22.03 14.81
N MET A 522 -24.04 -22.65 14.39
CA MET A 522 -25.39 -22.18 14.70
C MET A 522 -25.69 -22.21 16.20
N ARG A 523 -25.25 -23.23 16.95
CA ARG A 523 -25.39 -23.23 18.42
C ARG A 523 -24.69 -22.02 19.04
N ARG A 524 -23.51 -21.67 18.55
CA ARG A 524 -22.75 -20.50 19.02
C ARG A 524 -23.44 -19.20 18.64
N VAL A 525 -23.86 -19.06 17.39
CA VAL A 525 -24.65 -17.90 16.90
C VAL A 525 -25.92 -17.75 17.75
N SER A 526 -26.69 -18.81 17.97
CA SER A 526 -27.90 -18.78 18.80
C SER A 526 -27.60 -18.42 20.26
N THR A 527 -26.48 -18.86 20.82
CA THR A 527 -26.05 -18.49 22.18
C THR A 527 -25.71 -17.00 22.28
N ILE A 528 -25.04 -16.44 21.28
CA ILE A 528 -24.74 -15.00 21.21
C ILE A 528 -26.03 -14.20 20.98
N ASN A 529 -26.85 -14.62 20.01
CA ASN A 529 -28.12 -14.00 19.65
C ASN A 529 -29.14 -14.01 20.80
N ALA A 530 -29.08 -15.01 21.69
CA ALA A 530 -29.89 -15.05 22.90
C ALA A 530 -29.59 -13.90 23.89
N LYS A 531 -28.37 -13.33 23.84
CA LYS A 531 -27.94 -12.19 24.68
C LYS A 531 -28.35 -10.83 24.08
N LEU A 532 -28.74 -10.79 22.80
CA LEU A 532 -29.19 -9.57 22.15
C LEU A 532 -30.59 -9.15 22.67
N PRO A 533 -30.87 -7.83 22.74
CA PRO A 533 -32.20 -7.33 22.98
C PRO A 533 -33.23 -7.91 21.99
N VAL A 534 -34.46 -8.17 22.45
CA VAL A 534 -35.49 -8.90 21.69
C VAL A 534 -35.69 -8.36 20.27
N ASN A 535 -35.70 -7.04 20.13
CA ASN A 535 -35.88 -6.32 18.87
C ASN A 535 -34.64 -6.24 17.96
N LYS A 536 -33.48 -6.63 18.48
CA LYS A 536 -32.18 -6.60 17.79
C LYS A 536 -31.68 -8.00 17.46
N LYS A 537 -32.46 -9.03 17.79
CA LYS A 537 -32.08 -10.42 17.50
C LYS A 537 -31.95 -10.61 16.00
N VAL A 538 -30.86 -11.25 15.61
CA VAL A 538 -30.66 -11.75 14.25
C VAL A 538 -31.82 -12.70 13.96
N THR A 539 -32.51 -12.45 12.84
CA THR A 539 -33.70 -13.19 12.39
C THR A 539 -33.39 -14.23 11.33
N ARG A 540 -32.22 -14.11 10.68
CA ARG A 540 -31.76 -14.99 9.62
C ARG A 540 -30.24 -15.11 9.64
N VAL A 541 -29.71 -16.29 9.38
CA VAL A 541 -28.26 -16.51 9.34
C VAL A 541 -27.92 -17.16 8.01
N LEU A 542 -27.02 -16.54 7.25
CA LEU A 542 -26.55 -17.07 5.98
C LEU A 542 -25.09 -17.50 6.14
N ALA A 543 -24.77 -18.75 5.86
CA ALA A 543 -23.38 -19.15 5.66
C ALA A 543 -23.05 -19.07 4.16
N THR A 544 -21.84 -18.65 3.80
CA THR A 544 -21.33 -18.62 2.42
C THR A 544 -19.88 -19.13 2.38
N PRO A 545 -19.45 -19.82 1.32
CA PRO A 545 -18.04 -20.13 1.12
C PRO A 545 -17.25 -18.89 0.65
N ASP A 546 -17.94 -17.87 0.12
CA ASP A 546 -17.34 -16.70 -0.50
C ASP A 546 -16.96 -15.63 0.54
N LYS A 547 -15.73 -15.12 0.43
CA LYS A 547 -15.29 -13.91 1.14
C LYS A 547 -16.01 -12.67 0.65
N PHE A 548 -16.10 -11.67 1.51
CA PHE A 548 -16.76 -10.41 1.18
C PHE A 548 -15.79 -9.43 0.51
N GLU A 549 -16.31 -8.65 -0.43
CA GLU A 549 -15.60 -7.49 -0.95
C GLU A 549 -15.31 -6.50 0.20
N THR A 550 -14.09 -5.97 0.26
CA THR A 550 -13.66 -5.04 1.31
C THR A 550 -13.00 -3.79 0.73
N ALA A 551 -13.23 -2.63 1.34
CA ALA A 551 -12.45 -1.43 1.09
C ALA A 551 -11.12 -1.51 1.85
N ASN A 552 -10.02 -1.18 1.17
CA ASN A 552 -8.65 -1.25 1.67
C ASN A 552 -8.30 -2.62 2.28
N GLY A 553 -8.95 -3.69 1.80
CA GLY A 553 -8.74 -5.05 2.26
C GLY A 553 -9.34 -5.42 3.63
N ILE A 554 -10.06 -4.53 4.33
CA ILE A 554 -10.52 -4.81 5.71
C ILE A 554 -12.02 -4.54 5.91
N LYS A 555 -12.52 -3.39 5.42
CA LYS A 555 -13.90 -2.98 5.71
C LYS A 555 -14.86 -3.56 4.67
N VAL A 556 -15.75 -4.45 5.07
CA VAL A 556 -16.75 -5.06 4.17
C VAL A 556 -17.55 -3.98 3.44
N LYS A 557 -17.61 -4.06 2.11
CA LYS A 557 -18.46 -3.21 1.26
C LYS A 557 -19.92 -3.69 1.41
N ARG A 558 -20.55 -3.34 2.53
CA ARG A 558 -21.88 -3.81 2.96
C ARG A 558 -22.96 -3.72 1.87
N LEU A 559 -23.02 -2.60 1.15
CA LEU A 559 -23.98 -2.39 0.06
C LEU A 559 -23.73 -3.32 -1.14
N ALA A 560 -22.47 -3.60 -1.47
CA ALA A 560 -22.11 -4.56 -2.52
C ALA A 560 -22.52 -5.98 -2.11
N LEU A 561 -22.19 -6.39 -0.87
CA LEU A 561 -22.60 -7.69 -0.34
C LEU A 561 -24.13 -7.82 -0.27
N LYS A 562 -24.84 -6.80 0.19
CA LYS A 562 -26.31 -6.76 0.16
C LYS A 562 -26.85 -6.97 -1.25
N ALA A 563 -26.32 -6.23 -2.22
CA ALA A 563 -26.71 -6.38 -3.62
C ALA A 563 -26.39 -7.78 -4.18
N MET A 564 -25.28 -8.41 -3.78
CA MET A 564 -24.95 -9.77 -4.18
C MET A 564 -25.94 -10.79 -3.60
N VAL A 565 -26.27 -10.69 -2.30
CA VAL A 565 -27.21 -11.61 -1.65
C VAL A 565 -28.63 -11.42 -2.20
N GLU A 566 -29.12 -10.18 -2.33
CA GLU A 566 -30.46 -9.90 -2.84
C GLU A 566 -30.64 -10.31 -4.31
N ASN A 567 -29.60 -10.11 -5.14
CA ASN A 567 -29.62 -10.52 -6.55
C ASN A 567 -29.18 -11.98 -6.77
N ARG A 568 -28.98 -12.76 -5.69
CA ARG A 568 -28.52 -14.16 -5.73
C ARG A 568 -27.24 -14.37 -6.55
N ARG A 569 -26.31 -13.42 -6.48
CA ARG A 569 -24.98 -13.47 -7.12
C ARG A 569 -23.89 -14.06 -6.22
N ILE A 570 -24.26 -14.60 -5.06
CA ILE A 570 -23.36 -15.24 -4.10
C ILE A 570 -24.02 -16.53 -3.59
N ALA A 571 -23.24 -17.59 -3.42
CA ALA A 571 -23.74 -18.86 -2.92
C ALA A 571 -23.94 -18.78 -1.39
N TYR A 572 -25.10 -19.18 -0.86
CA TYR A 572 -25.31 -19.19 0.59
C TYR A 572 -26.25 -20.30 1.06
N ARG A 573 -26.07 -20.74 2.30
CA ARG A 573 -26.99 -21.62 3.04
C ARG A 573 -27.74 -20.80 4.05
N ASP A 574 -29.07 -20.92 4.01
CA ASP A 574 -29.94 -20.34 5.03
C ASP A 574 -29.98 -21.27 6.24
N LEU A 575 -29.39 -20.82 7.35
CA LEU A 575 -29.29 -21.60 8.57
C LEU A 575 -30.46 -21.24 9.49
N ASP A 576 -31.33 -22.21 9.74
CA ASP A 576 -32.50 -22.00 10.59
C ASP A 576 -32.10 -21.85 12.06
N LEU A 577 -32.44 -20.71 12.65
CA LEU A 577 -32.23 -20.38 14.06
C LEU A 577 -32.99 -21.30 15.04
N GLN A 578 -34.05 -22.00 14.60
CA GLN A 578 -34.85 -22.89 15.44
C GLN A 578 -34.55 -24.39 15.24
N SER A 579 -34.34 -24.85 14.01
CA SER A 579 -34.13 -26.28 13.69
C SER A 579 -32.70 -26.67 13.28
N GLY A 580 -31.79 -25.70 13.12
CA GLY A 580 -30.37 -25.91 12.86
C GLY A 580 -29.98 -25.89 11.37
N LEU A 581 -30.74 -26.57 10.49
CA LEU A 581 -30.41 -26.67 9.05
C LEU A 581 -31.67 -26.63 8.18
N ALA A 582 -31.71 -25.76 7.17
CA ALA A 582 -32.62 -25.86 6.04
C ALA A 582 -31.97 -26.67 4.88
N PRO A 583 -32.75 -27.28 3.96
CA PRO A 583 -32.21 -27.99 2.80
C PRO A 583 -31.45 -27.07 1.84
N MET A 584 -30.48 -27.62 1.09
CA MET A 584 -29.72 -26.90 0.06
C MET A 584 -30.66 -26.17 -0.93
N SER A 585 -30.52 -24.85 -1.03
CA SER A 585 -31.08 -24.07 -2.14
C SER A 585 -30.00 -23.88 -3.20
N GLU A 586 -29.84 -24.83 -4.10
CA GLU A 586 -28.99 -24.69 -5.29
C GLU A 586 -29.62 -23.68 -6.26
N THR A 587 -29.21 -22.41 -6.20
CA THR A 587 -29.54 -21.45 -7.28
C THR A 587 -28.35 -20.68 -7.85
N ALA A 588 -27.11 -21.07 -7.56
CA ALA A 588 -25.94 -20.60 -8.29
C ALA A 588 -24.81 -21.66 -8.24
N PRO A 589 -23.97 -21.81 -9.28
CA PRO A 589 -22.87 -22.76 -9.26
C PRO A 589 -21.88 -22.42 -8.12
N LEU A 590 -21.56 -23.40 -7.30
CA LEU A 590 -20.49 -23.31 -6.30
C LEU A 590 -19.16 -23.22 -7.04
N VAL A 591 -18.46 -22.09 -6.90
CA VAL A 591 -17.07 -21.96 -7.36
C VAL A 591 -16.15 -22.43 -6.24
N ASN A 592 -15.50 -23.55 -6.52
CA ASN A 592 -14.30 -24.14 -5.91
C ASN A 592 -14.35 -24.59 -4.43
N GLU A 593 -14.08 -25.88 -4.28
CA GLU A 593 -13.53 -26.53 -3.09
C GLU A 593 -12.13 -25.96 -2.84
N GLU A 594 -11.83 -25.38 -1.66
CA GLU A 594 -10.44 -25.18 -1.26
C GLU A 594 -10.02 -26.26 -0.24
N ALA A 595 -8.77 -26.73 -0.37
CA ALA A 595 -8.19 -27.71 0.54
C ALA A 595 -7.69 -27.05 1.83
N ARG A 596 -7.57 -27.85 2.90
CA ARG A 596 -7.00 -27.43 4.20
C ARG A 596 -5.57 -26.90 4.00
N PRO A 597 -5.10 -25.90 4.79
CA PRO A 597 -3.78 -25.30 4.61
C PRO A 597 -2.61 -26.30 4.61
N GLU A 598 -2.78 -27.41 5.32
CA GLU A 598 -1.80 -28.49 5.51
C GLU A 598 -1.68 -29.42 4.28
N ASP A 599 -2.60 -29.25 3.31
CA ASP A 599 -2.76 -30.08 2.11
C ASP A 599 -2.74 -29.25 0.80
N LEU A 600 -2.39 -27.95 0.85
CA LEU A 600 -2.46 -27.06 -0.32
C LEU A 600 -1.30 -27.27 -1.30
N GLY A 601 -1.63 -27.55 -2.56
CA GLY A 601 -0.68 -27.58 -3.67
C GLY A 601 -0.19 -26.17 -4.02
N LYS A 602 0.94 -26.07 -4.72
CA LYS A 602 1.53 -24.77 -5.11
C LYS A 602 0.56 -23.90 -5.93
N GLU A 603 -0.27 -24.51 -6.78
CA GLU A 603 -1.31 -23.81 -7.56
C GLU A 603 -2.47 -23.30 -6.71
N ASP A 604 -2.88 -24.05 -5.68
CA ASP A 604 -3.93 -23.61 -4.77
C ASP A 604 -3.45 -22.41 -3.93
N ILE A 605 -2.19 -22.47 -3.49
CA ILE A 605 -1.54 -21.33 -2.85
C ILE A 605 -1.50 -20.14 -3.82
N ARG A 606 -1.17 -20.36 -5.10
CA ARG A 606 -1.10 -19.30 -6.12
C ARG A 606 -2.45 -18.62 -6.34
N ALA A 607 -3.50 -19.39 -6.54
CA ALA A 607 -4.85 -18.87 -6.74
C ALA A 607 -5.31 -18.06 -5.53
N LYS A 608 -5.02 -18.55 -4.31
CA LYS A 608 -5.32 -17.84 -3.07
C LYS A 608 -4.48 -16.56 -2.94
N VAL A 609 -3.19 -16.57 -3.27
CA VAL A 609 -2.33 -15.36 -3.26
C VAL A 609 -2.83 -14.32 -4.26
N ARG A 610 -3.17 -14.72 -5.50
CA ARG A 610 -3.73 -13.83 -6.53
C ARG A 610 -5.01 -13.14 -6.06
N ARG A 611 -5.89 -13.90 -5.40
CA ARG A 611 -7.10 -13.38 -4.77
C ARG A 611 -6.77 -12.38 -3.66
N VAL A 612 -5.79 -12.67 -2.80
CA VAL A 612 -5.40 -11.72 -1.75
C VAL A 612 -4.79 -10.44 -2.34
N TYR A 613 -4.02 -10.52 -3.43
CA TYR A 613 -3.50 -9.36 -4.16
C TYR A 613 -4.65 -8.49 -4.70
N ALA A 614 -5.59 -9.09 -5.42
CA ALA A 614 -6.77 -8.41 -5.96
C ALA A 614 -7.62 -7.75 -4.87
N GLU A 615 -7.90 -8.48 -3.77
CA GLU A 615 -8.66 -7.97 -2.62
C GLU A 615 -7.94 -6.84 -1.86
N THR A 616 -6.61 -6.80 -1.90
CA THR A 616 -5.83 -5.78 -1.18
C THR A 616 -5.72 -4.48 -1.99
N LEU A 617 -5.70 -4.59 -3.31
CA LEU A 617 -5.57 -3.47 -4.24
C LEU A 617 -6.91 -2.97 -4.79
N ASP A 618 -8.02 -3.60 -4.40
CA ASP A 618 -9.37 -3.33 -4.93
C ASP A 618 -9.43 -3.47 -6.47
N LEU A 619 -8.69 -4.44 -7.00
CA LEU A 619 -8.63 -4.76 -8.42
C LEU A 619 -9.49 -6.00 -8.73
N PRO A 620 -10.09 -6.08 -9.93
CA PRO A 620 -10.65 -7.32 -10.44
C PRO A 620 -9.58 -8.43 -10.46
N ILE A 621 -9.92 -9.67 -10.06
CA ILE A 621 -8.96 -10.79 -10.00
C ILE A 621 -8.28 -11.04 -11.34
N ASP A 622 -9.01 -10.86 -12.44
CA ASP A 622 -8.52 -10.99 -13.82
C ASP A 622 -7.47 -9.93 -14.21
N LYS A 623 -7.37 -8.84 -13.45
CA LYS A 623 -6.32 -7.81 -13.63
C LYS A 623 -5.02 -8.14 -12.88
N VAL A 624 -5.03 -9.15 -12.00
CA VAL A 624 -3.84 -9.55 -11.23
C VAL A 624 -3.21 -10.78 -11.87
N THR A 625 -2.14 -10.58 -12.63
CA THR A 625 -1.38 -11.69 -13.22
C THR A 625 -0.36 -12.26 -12.24
N ASP A 626 0.09 -13.49 -12.48
CA ASP A 626 0.97 -14.18 -11.53
C ASP A 626 2.37 -13.57 -11.39
N SER A 627 2.78 -12.86 -12.43
CA SER A 627 4.04 -12.14 -12.52
C SER A 627 3.87 -10.63 -12.34
N ALA A 628 2.65 -10.11 -12.17
CA ALA A 628 2.45 -8.68 -11.95
C ALA A 628 3.05 -8.28 -10.62
N HIS A 629 3.94 -7.28 -10.67
CA HIS A 629 4.60 -6.74 -9.50
C HIS A 629 3.61 -5.89 -8.68
N PHE A 630 3.49 -6.18 -7.39
CA PHE A 630 2.49 -5.62 -6.48
C PHE A 630 2.46 -4.08 -6.45
N ILE A 631 3.65 -3.46 -6.41
CA ILE A 631 3.79 -2.01 -6.34
C ILE A 631 3.78 -1.36 -7.73
N THR A 632 4.67 -1.78 -8.64
CA THR A 632 4.87 -1.10 -9.93
C THR A 632 3.73 -1.33 -10.92
N ASP A 633 3.21 -2.55 -11.01
CA ASP A 633 2.27 -2.91 -12.07
C ASP A 633 0.82 -2.79 -11.59
N LEU A 634 0.59 -3.12 -10.31
CA LEU A 634 -0.74 -3.13 -9.71
C LEU A 634 -1.03 -1.90 -8.84
N GLY A 635 -0.06 -0.98 -8.69
CA GLY A 635 -0.25 0.30 -7.99
C GLY A 635 -0.37 0.20 -6.47
N GLY A 636 0.13 -0.89 -5.86
CA GLY A 636 0.09 -1.10 -4.42
C GLY A 636 1.06 -0.24 -3.62
N ASP A 637 0.74 0.02 -2.36
CA ASP A 637 1.60 0.75 -1.42
C ASP A 637 2.15 -0.11 -0.26
N SER A 638 3.04 0.48 0.55
CA SER A 638 3.68 -0.21 1.68
C SER A 638 2.75 -0.56 2.85
N LEU A 639 1.61 0.12 3.02
CA LEU A 639 0.57 -0.25 3.99
C LEU A 639 -0.30 -1.40 3.47
N GLN A 640 -0.55 -1.43 2.17
CA GLN A 640 -1.22 -2.52 1.48
C GLN A 640 -0.35 -3.78 1.47
N VAL A 641 0.97 -3.66 1.35
CA VAL A 641 1.90 -4.79 1.59
C VAL A 641 1.73 -5.37 3.00
N MET A 642 1.52 -4.53 4.02
CA MET A 642 1.24 -5.01 5.38
C MET A 642 -0.15 -5.68 5.48
N SER A 643 -1.17 -5.16 4.79
CA SER A 643 -2.49 -5.81 4.75
C SER A 643 -2.41 -7.19 4.06
N LEU A 644 -1.73 -7.24 2.92
CA LEU A 644 -1.40 -8.45 2.18
C LEU A 644 -0.67 -9.45 3.09
N SER A 645 0.37 -9.00 3.80
CA SER A 645 1.19 -9.87 4.64
C SER A 645 0.38 -10.52 5.76
N LEU A 646 -0.51 -9.75 6.40
CA LEU A 646 -1.35 -10.25 7.48
C LEU A 646 -2.41 -11.22 6.98
N LYS A 647 -3.05 -10.90 5.85
CA LYS A 647 -4.04 -11.77 5.21
C LYS A 647 -3.42 -13.09 4.79
N VAL A 648 -2.22 -13.05 4.23
CA VAL A 648 -1.48 -14.24 3.82
C VAL A 648 -1.03 -15.06 5.04
N GLU A 649 -0.46 -14.43 6.06
CA GLU A 649 -0.11 -15.12 7.32
C GLU A 649 -1.34 -15.69 8.07
N GLU A 650 -2.51 -15.09 7.89
CA GLU A 650 -3.78 -15.60 8.41
C GLU A 650 -4.28 -16.79 7.61
N LEU A 651 -4.38 -16.62 6.31
CA LEU A 651 -4.94 -17.59 5.40
C LEU A 651 -4.12 -18.89 5.35
N PHE A 652 -2.80 -18.78 5.45
CA PHE A 652 -1.89 -19.92 5.41
C PHE A 652 -1.33 -20.32 6.78
N SER A 653 -1.71 -19.63 7.86
CA SER A 653 -1.24 -19.88 9.24
C SER A 653 0.30 -19.85 9.44
N VAL A 654 1.04 -19.28 8.50
CA VAL A 654 2.50 -19.12 8.56
C VAL A 654 2.90 -17.77 9.19
N LEU A 655 4.17 -17.66 9.56
CA LEU A 655 4.78 -16.41 10.01
C LEU A 655 5.97 -16.17 9.08
N ILE A 656 5.96 -15.06 8.35
CA ILE A 656 6.98 -14.75 7.35
C ILE A 656 7.73 -13.49 7.84
N PRO A 657 9.06 -13.58 8.06
CA PRO A 657 9.89 -12.41 8.36
C PRO A 657 9.74 -11.30 7.31
N VAL A 658 9.87 -10.04 7.73
CA VAL A 658 9.58 -8.87 6.87
C VAL A 658 10.56 -8.80 5.70
N GLU A 659 11.79 -9.27 5.90
CA GLU A 659 12.85 -9.34 4.91
C GLU A 659 12.54 -10.36 3.79
N GLU A 660 11.79 -11.42 4.10
CA GLU A 660 11.34 -12.41 3.12
C GLU A 660 10.12 -11.92 2.32
N TYR A 661 9.25 -11.12 2.94
CA TYR A 661 8.17 -10.42 2.24
C TYR A 661 8.68 -9.36 1.26
N GLY A 662 9.72 -8.62 1.63
CA GLY A 662 10.32 -7.61 0.76
C GLY A 662 10.95 -8.17 -0.53
N LEU A 663 11.19 -9.50 -0.56
CA LEU A 663 11.67 -10.23 -1.74
C LEU A 663 10.52 -10.77 -2.60
N CYS A 664 9.29 -10.77 -2.08
CA CYS A 664 8.12 -11.27 -2.79
C CYS A 664 7.38 -10.11 -3.45
N THR A 665 7.75 -9.82 -4.69
CA THR A 665 7.15 -8.70 -5.43
C THR A 665 5.96 -9.13 -6.28
N THR A 666 5.85 -10.41 -6.63
CA THR A 666 4.77 -10.97 -7.44
C THR A 666 3.95 -12.03 -6.70
N VAL A 667 2.79 -12.38 -7.26
CA VAL A 667 1.98 -13.53 -6.80
C VAL A 667 2.81 -14.81 -6.78
N ASN A 668 3.66 -15.04 -7.79
CA ASN A 668 4.53 -16.21 -7.89
C ASN A 668 5.58 -16.30 -6.78
N ASP A 669 6.19 -15.18 -6.42
CA ASP A 669 7.22 -15.15 -5.38
C ASP A 669 6.61 -15.48 -4.02
N LEU A 670 5.50 -14.83 -3.70
CA LEU A 670 4.81 -15.05 -2.44
C LEU A 670 4.23 -16.47 -2.34
N THR A 671 3.71 -16.99 -3.45
CA THR A 671 3.26 -18.39 -3.55
C THR A 671 4.37 -19.37 -3.23
N THR A 672 5.56 -19.16 -3.80
CA THR A 672 6.71 -20.05 -3.61
C THR A 672 7.18 -20.02 -2.16
N LEU A 673 7.25 -18.82 -1.57
CA LEU A 673 7.61 -18.66 -0.17
C LEU A 673 6.60 -19.34 0.78
N LEU A 674 5.30 -19.16 0.53
CA LEU A 674 4.24 -19.77 1.31
C LEU A 674 4.26 -21.28 1.21
N TYR A 675 4.44 -21.82 0.01
CA TYR A 675 4.55 -23.26 -0.19
C TYR A 675 5.69 -23.88 0.64
N GLN A 676 6.82 -23.17 0.76
CA GLN A 676 7.94 -23.61 1.61
C GLN A 676 7.64 -23.51 3.11
N LYS A 677 6.91 -22.48 3.55
CA LYS A 677 6.62 -22.24 4.98
C LYS A 677 5.46 -23.08 5.51
N VAL A 678 4.45 -23.33 4.68
CA VAL A 678 3.25 -24.10 5.01
C VAL A 678 3.59 -25.59 5.20
N ASN A 679 4.45 -26.12 4.33
CA ASN A 679 4.80 -27.55 4.35
C ASN A 679 5.98 -27.90 5.28
N GLY A 680 6.53 -26.91 5.99
CA GLY A 680 7.67 -27.07 6.90
C GLY A 680 8.99 -27.46 6.20
N MET A 681 10.13 -27.23 6.86
CA MET A 681 11.42 -27.78 6.44
C MET A 681 11.46 -29.31 6.65
N GLN A 682 10.65 -30.05 5.91
CA GLN A 682 10.83 -31.48 5.66
C GLN A 682 10.73 -31.71 4.15
N ALA A 683 11.79 -31.33 3.44
CA ALA A 683 12.05 -31.84 2.11
C ALA A 683 13.56 -31.88 1.86
N GLN A 684 14.26 -32.68 2.66
CA GLN A 684 15.41 -33.43 2.15
C GLN A 684 15.43 -34.81 2.80
N ARG A 685 14.67 -35.70 2.19
CA ARG A 685 14.98 -37.10 1.88
C ARG A 685 13.78 -37.64 1.13
N GLU A 686 13.88 -37.67 -0.20
CA GLU A 686 12.92 -38.33 -1.05
C GLU A 686 12.84 -39.81 -0.64
N GLY A 687 11.77 -40.20 0.04
CA GLY A 687 11.16 -41.49 -0.27
C GLY A 687 10.51 -41.32 -1.63
N GLN A 688 10.84 -42.18 -2.58
CA GLN A 688 10.15 -42.24 -3.87
C GLN A 688 8.64 -42.21 -3.64
N LYS A 689 8.00 -41.08 -3.97
CA LYS A 689 6.55 -41.06 -4.16
C LYS A 689 6.25 -42.01 -5.31
N ASP A 690 5.14 -42.73 -5.24
CA ASP A 690 4.59 -43.38 -6.42
C ASP A 690 4.27 -42.28 -7.43
N VAL A 691 5.18 -42.14 -8.40
CA VAL A 691 5.04 -41.20 -9.51
C VAL A 691 3.93 -41.75 -10.38
N VAL A 692 2.81 -41.03 -10.49
CA VAL A 692 1.85 -41.28 -11.55
C VAL A 692 2.52 -40.85 -12.85
N PRO A 693 2.90 -41.77 -13.74
CA PRO A 693 3.63 -41.39 -14.93
C PRO A 693 2.70 -40.63 -15.85
N VAL A 694 3.05 -39.38 -16.15
CA VAL A 694 2.42 -38.65 -17.25
C VAL A 694 2.93 -39.30 -18.53
N THR A 695 2.06 -40.09 -19.17
CA THR A 695 2.42 -40.89 -20.35
C THR A 695 2.06 -40.23 -21.68
N ARG A 696 1.31 -39.12 -21.63
CA ARG A 696 0.89 -38.33 -22.79
C ARG A 696 1.25 -36.87 -22.56
N PHE A 697 1.71 -36.21 -23.62
CA PHE A 697 2.13 -34.80 -23.58
C PHE A 697 0.97 -33.89 -23.13
N GLU A 698 -0.23 -34.18 -23.60
CA GLU A 698 -1.46 -33.45 -23.28
C GLU A 698 -1.91 -33.57 -21.81
N ASP A 699 -1.42 -34.59 -21.12
CA ASP A 699 -1.70 -34.81 -19.71
C ASP A 699 -0.71 -34.06 -18.80
N THR A 700 0.34 -33.44 -19.38
CA THR A 700 1.25 -32.53 -18.66
C THR A 700 0.52 -31.26 -18.26
N ASP A 701 0.87 -30.70 -17.10
CA ASP A 701 0.22 -29.49 -16.62
C ASP A 701 0.63 -28.28 -17.47
N GLU A 702 1.86 -28.29 -18.00
CA GLU A 702 2.37 -27.30 -18.95
C GLU A 702 1.51 -27.23 -20.23
N PHE A 703 1.12 -28.38 -20.79
CA PHE A 703 0.25 -28.41 -21.97
C PHE A 703 -1.15 -27.90 -21.66
N LYS A 704 -1.74 -28.29 -20.52
CA LYS A 704 -3.07 -27.83 -20.11
C LYS A 704 -3.10 -26.32 -19.91
N GLU A 705 -2.06 -25.76 -19.28
CA GLU A 705 -1.91 -24.32 -19.12
C GLU A 705 -1.79 -23.60 -20.45
N PHE A 706 -0.98 -24.12 -21.38
CA PHE A 706 -0.85 -23.57 -22.72
C PHE A 706 -2.19 -23.60 -23.47
N ALA A 707 -2.90 -24.73 -23.44
CA ALA A 707 -4.20 -24.90 -24.10
C ALA A 707 -5.27 -23.95 -23.54
N LEU A 708 -5.28 -23.72 -22.22
CA LEU A 708 -6.18 -22.75 -21.58
C LEU A 708 -5.88 -21.31 -22.02
N ARG A 709 -4.60 -20.92 -22.09
CA ARG A 709 -4.20 -19.58 -22.59
C ARG A 709 -4.57 -19.40 -24.05
N GLU A 710 -4.30 -20.41 -24.89
CA GLU A 710 -4.65 -20.39 -26.31
C GLU A 710 -6.17 -20.26 -26.50
N GLN A 711 -6.97 -21.03 -25.74
CA GLN A 711 -8.44 -20.95 -25.79
C GLN A 711 -8.96 -19.59 -25.30
N ALA A 712 -8.38 -19.01 -24.26
CA ALA A 712 -8.75 -17.69 -23.76
C ALA A 712 -8.46 -16.57 -24.78
N LEU A 713 -7.32 -16.65 -25.46
CA LEU A 713 -6.92 -15.69 -26.50
C LEU A 713 -7.87 -15.79 -27.71
N LEU A 714 -8.12 -17.00 -28.22
CA LEU A 714 -8.96 -17.23 -29.40
C LEU A 714 -10.47 -17.07 -29.13
N GLY A 715 -10.93 -17.31 -27.90
CA GLY A 715 -12.34 -17.21 -27.52
C GLY A 715 -12.91 -15.78 -27.49
N SER A 716 -12.04 -14.77 -27.47
CA SER A 716 -12.40 -13.34 -27.48
C SER A 716 -12.68 -12.78 -28.88
N GLY A 717 -12.61 -13.61 -29.94
CA GLY A 717 -12.79 -13.19 -31.33
C GLY A 717 -11.55 -12.55 -31.97
N GLY A 718 -10.43 -12.46 -31.24
CA GLY A 718 -9.14 -12.03 -31.77
C GLY A 718 -8.36 -13.14 -32.48
N SER A 719 -7.53 -12.79 -33.45
CA SER A 719 -6.51 -13.68 -34.02
C SER A 719 -5.39 -13.94 -33.02
N ASN A 720 -4.68 -15.07 -33.12
CA ASN A 720 -3.51 -15.34 -32.29
C ASN A 720 -2.48 -14.19 -32.45
N PRO A 721 -2.20 -13.41 -31.39
CA PRO A 721 -1.24 -12.31 -31.47
C PRO A 721 0.21 -12.83 -31.48
N TYR A 722 0.41 -14.10 -31.18
CA TYR A 722 1.69 -14.80 -31.29
C TYR A 722 1.76 -15.52 -32.64
N PHE A 723 2.96 -15.59 -33.22
CA PHE A 723 3.20 -16.20 -34.55
C PHE A 723 2.49 -15.48 -35.71
N ILE A 724 2.40 -14.15 -35.63
CA ILE A 724 1.93 -13.33 -36.76
C ILE A 724 2.80 -13.63 -37.99
N LYS A 725 2.14 -13.91 -39.12
CA LYS A 725 2.82 -14.31 -40.35
C LYS A 725 3.37 -13.08 -41.06
N HIS A 726 4.67 -13.12 -41.32
CA HIS A 726 5.35 -12.14 -42.17
C HIS A 726 5.71 -12.80 -43.50
N GLU A 727 5.37 -12.14 -44.60
CA GLU A 727 5.56 -12.64 -45.97
C GLU A 727 6.78 -12.00 -46.67
N SER A 728 7.50 -11.14 -45.97
CA SER A 728 8.72 -10.47 -46.44
C SER A 728 9.82 -10.52 -45.39
N ALA A 729 11.03 -10.10 -45.78
CA ALA A 729 12.07 -9.76 -44.81
C ALA A 729 11.56 -8.67 -43.86
N LEU A 730 12.01 -8.72 -42.61
CA LEU A 730 11.64 -7.78 -41.56
C LEU A 730 12.55 -6.55 -41.64
N PHE A 731 12.05 -5.45 -42.18
CA PHE A 731 12.72 -4.14 -42.14
C PHE A 731 11.95 -3.20 -41.20
N ASP A 732 12.03 -1.89 -41.42
CA ASP A 732 11.10 -0.88 -40.90
C ASP A 732 9.65 -1.16 -41.35
N THR A 733 9.49 -1.93 -42.41
CA THR A 733 8.22 -2.43 -42.92
C THR A 733 8.23 -3.96 -43.09
N SER A 734 7.04 -4.55 -43.11
CA SER A 734 6.84 -5.96 -43.46
C SER A 734 5.55 -6.15 -44.26
N LEU A 735 5.47 -7.23 -45.03
CA LEU A 735 4.23 -7.69 -45.66
C LEU A 735 3.50 -8.65 -44.71
N MET A 736 2.25 -8.34 -44.37
CA MET A 736 1.34 -9.18 -43.58
C MET A 736 -0.01 -9.26 -44.29
N ASP A 737 -0.49 -10.46 -44.58
CA ASP A 737 -1.75 -10.70 -45.31
C ASP A 737 -1.86 -9.85 -46.60
N GLY A 738 -0.76 -9.79 -47.38
CA GLY A 738 -0.68 -8.99 -48.60
C GLY A 738 -0.67 -7.46 -48.40
N LYS A 739 -0.59 -6.96 -47.16
CA LYS A 739 -0.53 -5.53 -46.83
C LYS A 739 0.83 -5.15 -46.25
N VAL A 740 1.37 -4.02 -46.71
CA VAL A 740 2.57 -3.43 -46.12
C VAL A 740 2.19 -2.80 -44.78
N VAL A 741 2.88 -3.19 -43.73
CA VAL A 741 2.71 -2.67 -42.37
C VAL A 741 4.02 -2.09 -41.85
N LEU A 742 3.94 -1.16 -40.90
CA LEU A 742 5.09 -0.71 -40.12
C LEU A 742 5.47 -1.79 -39.12
N ASN A 743 6.77 -2.05 -39.00
CA ASN A 743 7.29 -3.12 -38.18
C ASN A 743 8.01 -2.55 -36.94
N PHE A 744 7.31 -2.54 -35.81
CA PHE A 744 7.85 -2.19 -34.50
C PHE A 744 8.27 -3.42 -33.67
N GLY A 745 8.17 -4.63 -34.23
CA GLY A 745 8.38 -5.89 -33.51
C GLY A 745 9.70 -6.59 -33.81
N SER A 746 10.59 -5.98 -34.60
CA SER A 746 11.87 -6.57 -35.00
C SER A 746 13.03 -5.72 -34.50
N TYR A 747 14.09 -6.39 -34.05
CA TYR A 747 15.38 -5.78 -33.70
C TYR A 747 16.37 -5.71 -34.89
N ASN A 748 15.89 -5.89 -36.13
CA ASN A 748 16.71 -5.74 -37.35
C ASN A 748 16.91 -4.25 -37.69
N TYR A 749 17.39 -3.45 -36.73
CA TYR A 749 17.41 -1.99 -36.77
C TYR A 749 18.10 -1.41 -38.00
N VAL A 750 19.19 -2.04 -38.44
CA VAL A 750 19.97 -1.62 -39.61
C VAL A 750 19.65 -2.41 -40.89
N GLY A 751 18.64 -3.29 -40.84
CA GLY A 751 18.16 -4.03 -42.00
C GLY A 751 19.13 -5.11 -42.53
N MET A 752 20.18 -5.48 -41.79
CA MET A 752 21.27 -6.31 -42.28
C MET A 752 20.84 -7.70 -42.76
N SER A 753 19.86 -8.32 -42.10
CA SER A 753 19.38 -9.66 -42.48
C SER A 753 18.73 -9.70 -43.87
N GLY A 754 18.27 -8.55 -44.38
CA GLY A 754 17.57 -8.44 -45.66
C GLY A 754 18.42 -7.89 -46.82
N ARG A 755 19.67 -7.46 -46.56
CA ARG A 755 20.58 -6.91 -47.58
C ARG A 755 21.01 -7.97 -48.59
N GLN A 756 21.22 -7.56 -49.84
CA GLN A 756 21.59 -8.47 -50.93
C GLN A 756 22.94 -9.15 -50.67
N GLU A 757 23.91 -8.38 -50.19
CA GLU A 757 25.26 -8.85 -49.82
C GLU A 757 25.20 -9.99 -48.78
N THR A 758 24.41 -9.82 -47.71
CA THR A 758 24.19 -10.84 -46.67
C THR A 758 23.57 -12.11 -47.24
N LYS A 759 22.59 -11.98 -48.13
CA LYS A 759 21.92 -13.13 -48.77
C LYS A 759 22.90 -13.91 -49.65
N ASP A 760 23.73 -13.23 -50.41
CA ASP A 760 24.68 -13.86 -51.32
C ASP A 760 25.83 -14.54 -50.55
N ALA A 761 26.32 -13.90 -49.47
CA ALA A 761 27.27 -14.54 -48.55
C ALA A 761 26.68 -15.79 -47.88
N ALA A 762 25.42 -15.75 -47.43
CA ALA A 762 24.75 -16.90 -46.85
C ALA A 762 24.60 -18.06 -47.84
N LYS A 763 24.24 -17.79 -49.11
CA LYS A 763 24.18 -18.82 -50.16
C LYS A 763 25.56 -19.45 -50.41
N ALA A 764 26.60 -18.63 -50.53
CA ALA A 764 27.97 -19.14 -50.70
C ALA A 764 28.42 -20.00 -49.51
N ALA A 765 28.04 -19.62 -48.28
CA ALA A 765 28.32 -20.42 -47.09
C ALA A 765 27.54 -21.76 -47.10
N ILE A 766 26.30 -21.77 -47.59
CA ILE A 766 25.50 -23.00 -47.78
C ILE A 766 26.18 -23.92 -48.80
N ASP A 767 26.60 -23.38 -49.95
CA ASP A 767 27.26 -24.17 -51.01
C ASP A 767 28.58 -24.79 -50.52
N LYS A 768 29.34 -24.07 -49.68
CA LYS A 768 30.65 -24.51 -49.17
C LYS A 768 30.56 -25.41 -47.95
N TYR A 769 29.75 -25.04 -46.96
CA TYR A 769 29.75 -25.65 -45.62
C TYR A 769 28.44 -26.37 -45.27
N GLY A 770 27.45 -26.36 -46.16
CA GLY A 770 26.11 -26.87 -45.90
C GLY A 770 25.33 -26.03 -44.87
N THR A 771 24.12 -26.50 -44.56
CA THR A 771 23.13 -25.77 -43.75
C THR A 771 23.21 -26.04 -42.25
N SER A 772 24.14 -26.89 -41.78
CA SER A 772 24.23 -27.29 -40.37
C SER A 772 25.68 -27.34 -39.88
N ALA A 773 25.88 -27.12 -38.57
CA ALA A 773 27.14 -27.42 -37.88
C ALA A 773 27.28 -28.92 -37.53
N SER A 774 26.17 -29.68 -37.57
CA SER A 774 26.09 -31.14 -37.40
C SER A 774 26.72 -31.74 -36.13
N GLY A 775 27.14 -30.91 -35.16
CA GLY A 775 27.71 -31.33 -33.89
C GLY A 775 28.17 -30.15 -33.04
N SER A 776 28.60 -30.45 -31.81
CA SER A 776 29.21 -29.45 -30.90
C SER A 776 30.59 -29.03 -31.41
N ARG A 777 30.88 -27.72 -31.44
CA ARG A 777 32.20 -27.18 -31.80
C ARG A 777 33.34 -27.84 -31.02
N LEU A 778 33.13 -28.09 -29.72
CA LEU A 778 34.13 -28.66 -28.82
C LEU A 778 34.50 -30.11 -29.19
N LEU A 779 33.57 -30.88 -29.78
CA LEU A 779 33.75 -32.30 -30.03
C LEU A 779 33.96 -32.64 -31.51
N ALA A 780 33.24 -31.96 -32.40
CA ALA A 780 33.21 -32.22 -33.84
C ALA A 780 34.08 -31.24 -34.65
N GLY A 781 34.69 -30.26 -34.00
CA GLY A 781 35.41 -29.17 -34.65
C GLY A 781 34.49 -28.04 -35.12
N GLU A 782 35.07 -27.01 -35.72
CA GLU A 782 34.36 -25.81 -36.14
C GLU A 782 34.66 -25.39 -37.58
N LYS A 783 33.80 -24.55 -38.16
CA LYS A 783 33.99 -23.96 -39.49
C LYS A 783 34.90 -22.74 -39.36
N SER A 784 35.82 -22.53 -40.32
CA SER A 784 36.72 -21.36 -40.33
C SER A 784 35.97 -20.02 -40.24
N LEU A 785 34.77 -19.98 -40.82
CA LEU A 785 33.89 -18.81 -40.80
C LEU A 785 33.56 -18.31 -39.39
N TYR A 786 33.46 -19.20 -38.39
CA TYR A 786 33.23 -18.78 -37.00
C TYR A 786 34.43 -18.03 -36.44
N GLN A 787 35.64 -18.51 -36.72
CA GLN A 787 36.89 -17.86 -36.26
C GLN A 787 37.11 -16.52 -36.96
N GLU A 788 36.82 -16.44 -38.26
CA GLU A 788 36.87 -15.20 -39.04
C GLU A 788 35.90 -14.15 -38.45
N LEU A 789 34.65 -14.55 -38.20
CA LEU A 789 33.64 -13.69 -37.59
C LEU A 789 33.98 -13.27 -36.16
N GLU A 790 34.39 -14.21 -35.31
CA GLU A 790 34.79 -13.93 -33.92
C GLU A 790 35.98 -12.97 -33.86
N LYS A 791 36.94 -13.11 -34.78
CA LYS A 791 38.05 -12.16 -34.90
C LYS A 791 37.56 -10.77 -35.33
N GLU A 792 36.71 -10.67 -36.35
CA GLU A 792 36.17 -9.39 -36.79
C GLU A 792 35.36 -8.69 -35.68
N ILE A 793 34.56 -9.44 -34.91
CA ILE A 793 33.82 -8.90 -33.77
C ILE A 793 34.78 -8.43 -32.66
N ALA A 794 35.81 -9.22 -32.34
CA ALA A 794 36.81 -8.85 -31.34
C ALA A 794 37.56 -7.58 -31.73
N ASP A 795 38.00 -7.48 -32.99
CA ASP A 795 38.67 -6.30 -33.54
C ASP A 795 37.74 -5.07 -33.50
N TRP A 796 36.47 -5.23 -33.90
CA TRP A 796 35.46 -4.17 -33.93
C TRP A 796 35.07 -3.67 -32.53
N LYS A 797 34.89 -4.58 -31.57
CA LYS A 797 34.53 -4.25 -30.18
C LYS A 797 35.74 -3.98 -29.28
N HIS A 798 36.94 -3.94 -29.86
CA HIS A 798 38.19 -3.72 -29.15
C HIS A 798 38.37 -4.67 -27.95
N ALA A 799 38.06 -5.95 -28.15
CA ALA A 799 38.16 -7.01 -27.15
C ALA A 799 39.26 -8.01 -27.51
N GLU A 800 39.79 -8.73 -26.52
CA GLU A 800 40.87 -9.70 -26.75
C GLU A 800 40.39 -10.92 -27.58
N SER A 801 39.12 -11.27 -27.47
CA SER A 801 38.48 -12.38 -28.17
C SER A 801 36.96 -12.22 -28.15
N ALA A 802 36.26 -12.93 -29.03
CA ALA A 802 34.80 -13.01 -29.04
C ALA A 802 34.34 -14.47 -29.18
N LEU A 803 33.11 -14.74 -28.77
CA LEU A 803 32.46 -16.03 -28.94
C LEU A 803 31.07 -15.82 -29.53
N VAL A 804 30.81 -16.45 -30.67
CA VAL A 804 29.51 -16.36 -31.35
C VAL A 804 28.59 -17.48 -30.89
N LEU A 805 27.41 -17.10 -30.41
CA LEU A 805 26.33 -17.98 -30.01
C LEU A 805 25.07 -17.70 -30.85
N VAL A 806 24.10 -18.61 -30.78
CA VAL A 806 22.97 -18.67 -31.72
C VAL A 806 21.99 -17.47 -31.59
N GLY A 807 22.01 -16.75 -30.46
CA GLY A 807 21.27 -15.50 -30.30
C GLY A 807 21.42 -14.88 -28.91
N GLY A 808 21.14 -13.58 -28.78
CA GLY A 808 21.37 -12.80 -27.57
C GLY A 808 20.75 -13.40 -26.30
N HIS A 809 19.51 -13.89 -26.39
CA HIS A 809 18.87 -14.59 -25.27
C HIS A 809 19.70 -15.78 -24.77
N SER A 810 20.12 -16.66 -25.67
CA SER A 810 20.93 -17.83 -25.31
C SER A 810 22.31 -17.43 -24.80
N THR A 811 22.87 -16.32 -25.29
CA THR A 811 24.15 -15.78 -24.81
C THR A 811 24.06 -15.34 -23.36
N ASN A 812 23.05 -14.52 -23.02
CA ASN A 812 22.82 -14.08 -21.65
C ASN A 812 22.60 -15.26 -20.69
N VAL A 813 21.69 -16.18 -21.03
CA VAL A 813 21.39 -17.35 -20.18
C VAL A 813 22.65 -18.20 -19.97
N THR A 814 23.41 -18.45 -21.03
CA THR A 814 24.62 -19.29 -20.97
C THR A 814 25.73 -18.61 -20.19
N PHE A 815 26.03 -17.34 -20.49
CA PHE A 815 27.14 -16.64 -19.84
C PHE A 815 26.85 -16.36 -18.37
N VAL A 816 25.73 -15.69 -18.06
CA VAL A 816 25.35 -15.35 -16.69
C VAL A 816 25.18 -16.61 -15.84
N GLY A 817 24.60 -17.68 -16.42
CA GLY A 817 24.41 -18.96 -15.76
C GLY A 817 25.68 -19.73 -15.40
N ASN A 818 26.83 -19.41 -16.02
CA ASN A 818 28.06 -20.19 -15.85
C ASN A 818 29.28 -19.36 -15.39
N PHE A 819 29.26 -18.02 -15.50
CA PHE A 819 30.39 -17.18 -15.11
C PHE A 819 30.58 -17.10 -13.59
N CYS A 820 29.49 -17.02 -12.82
CA CYS A 820 29.50 -16.92 -11.36
C CYS A 820 29.09 -18.25 -10.69
N GLY A 821 29.83 -18.67 -9.67
CA GLY A 821 29.59 -19.87 -8.88
C GLY A 821 29.04 -19.57 -7.48
N LYS A 822 28.93 -20.61 -6.65
CA LYS A 822 28.31 -20.56 -5.30
C LYS A 822 28.84 -19.50 -4.31
N ASN A 823 30.08 -19.03 -4.49
CA ASN A 823 30.72 -18.05 -3.61
C ASN A 823 30.69 -16.63 -4.20
N ASP A 824 29.96 -16.43 -5.30
CA ASP A 824 29.93 -15.19 -6.06
C ASP A 824 28.58 -14.49 -5.95
N LEU A 825 28.55 -13.24 -6.39
CA LEU A 825 27.35 -12.40 -6.44
C LEU A 825 27.12 -11.85 -7.85
N ILE A 826 25.89 -11.94 -8.34
CA ILE A 826 25.44 -11.25 -9.54
C ILE A 826 24.54 -10.09 -9.10
N VAL A 827 24.82 -8.88 -9.53
CA VAL A 827 24.01 -7.68 -9.27
C VAL A 827 23.57 -7.15 -10.63
N TYR A 828 22.27 -7.05 -10.88
CA TYR A 828 21.77 -6.72 -12.22
C TYR A 828 20.65 -5.68 -12.19
N ASP A 829 20.55 -4.89 -13.25
CA ASP A 829 19.48 -3.90 -13.38
C ASP A 829 18.11 -4.59 -13.44
N ALA A 830 17.13 -4.07 -12.69
CA ALA A 830 15.80 -4.68 -12.62
C ALA A 830 15.04 -4.70 -13.97
N LEU A 831 15.38 -3.83 -14.92
CA LEU A 831 14.81 -3.81 -16.26
C LEU A 831 15.69 -4.49 -17.32
N ALA A 832 16.81 -5.11 -16.93
CA ALA A 832 17.61 -5.90 -17.85
C ALA A 832 16.78 -7.06 -18.43
N HIS A 833 17.09 -7.48 -19.67
CA HIS A 833 16.36 -8.49 -20.42
C HIS A 833 16.17 -9.74 -19.57
N ASN A 834 14.97 -10.33 -19.66
CA ASN A 834 14.61 -11.53 -18.89
C ASN A 834 15.61 -12.69 -19.02
N SER A 835 16.39 -12.76 -20.11
CA SER A 835 17.49 -13.71 -20.26
C SER A 835 18.58 -13.59 -19.19
N VAL A 836 18.82 -12.41 -18.63
CA VAL A 836 19.74 -12.20 -17.50
C VAL A 836 19.17 -12.85 -16.24
N ALA A 837 17.89 -12.63 -15.95
CA ALA A 837 17.21 -13.25 -14.82
C ALA A 837 17.17 -14.79 -14.94
N GLN A 838 16.91 -15.31 -16.14
CA GLN A 838 16.99 -16.76 -16.41
C GLN A 838 18.42 -17.31 -16.27
N GLY A 839 19.42 -16.54 -16.70
CA GLY A 839 20.83 -16.86 -16.42
C GLY A 839 21.12 -16.91 -14.93
N CYS A 840 20.64 -15.94 -14.15
CA CYS A 840 20.76 -15.94 -12.68
C CYS A 840 20.10 -17.17 -12.03
N GLN A 841 19.00 -17.68 -12.59
CA GLN A 841 18.35 -18.92 -12.11
C GLN A 841 19.17 -20.18 -12.43
N LEU A 842 19.90 -20.19 -13.55
CA LEU A 842 20.82 -21.26 -13.92
C LEU A 842 22.12 -21.21 -13.07
N ALA A 843 22.54 -20.01 -12.66
CA ALA A 843 23.73 -19.80 -11.86
C ALA A 843 23.60 -20.38 -10.44
N GLN A 844 24.71 -20.89 -9.91
CA GLN A 844 24.79 -21.29 -8.50
C GLN A 844 25.08 -20.10 -7.55
N ALA A 845 25.29 -18.91 -8.11
CA ALA A 845 25.67 -17.69 -7.40
C ALA A 845 24.48 -17.04 -6.68
N GLN A 846 24.78 -16.26 -5.64
CA GLN A 846 23.76 -15.34 -5.12
C GLN A 846 23.51 -14.26 -6.17
N ASN A 847 22.27 -13.81 -6.29
CA ASN A 847 21.94 -12.73 -7.21
C ASN A 847 21.01 -11.71 -6.55
N ARG A 848 21.09 -10.45 -6.97
CA ARG A 848 20.25 -9.35 -6.49
C ARG A 848 19.96 -8.35 -7.60
N PRO A 849 18.69 -8.03 -7.88
CA PRO A 849 18.38 -6.88 -8.72
C PRO A 849 18.67 -5.57 -7.96
N PHE A 850 18.98 -4.50 -8.69
CA PHE A 850 18.92 -3.13 -8.21
C PHE A 850 17.94 -2.30 -9.05
N PRO A 851 17.32 -1.25 -8.49
CA PRO A 851 16.40 -0.39 -9.23
C PRO A 851 17.05 0.15 -10.51
N HIS A 852 16.22 0.33 -11.53
CA HIS A 852 16.66 0.68 -12.87
C HIS A 852 17.53 1.94 -12.91
N ASN A 853 18.73 1.81 -13.49
CA ASN A 853 19.77 2.84 -13.61
C ASN A 853 20.14 3.53 -12.28
N ASP A 854 19.85 2.89 -11.12
CA ASP A 854 20.13 3.45 -9.80
C ASP A 854 21.52 3.07 -9.30
N LEU A 855 22.49 3.93 -9.64
CA LEU A 855 23.88 3.82 -9.20
C LEU A 855 24.03 3.87 -7.66
N VAL A 856 23.15 4.57 -6.95
CA VAL A 856 23.21 4.71 -5.48
C VAL A 856 22.79 3.41 -4.81
N ALA A 857 21.73 2.77 -5.30
CA ALA A 857 21.29 1.47 -4.84
C ALA A 857 22.34 0.40 -5.14
N LEU A 858 22.90 0.38 -6.35
CA LEU A 858 24.01 -0.51 -6.71
C LEU A 858 25.21 -0.31 -5.77
N GLU A 859 25.64 0.94 -5.55
CA GLU A 859 26.76 1.24 -4.65
C GLU A 859 26.48 0.82 -3.21
N THR A 860 25.24 0.97 -2.74
CA THR A 860 24.80 0.54 -1.40
C THR A 860 24.88 -0.98 -1.24
N ILE A 861 24.44 -1.72 -2.26
CA ILE A 861 24.59 -3.19 -2.30
C ILE A 861 26.07 -3.56 -2.23
N LEU A 862 26.92 -2.93 -3.05
CA LEU A 862 28.35 -3.22 -3.09
C LEU A 862 29.07 -2.87 -1.78
N LYS A 863 28.79 -1.72 -1.16
CA LYS A 863 29.34 -1.34 0.16
C LYS A 863 29.06 -2.40 1.22
N THR A 864 27.88 -3.00 1.18
CA THR A 864 27.42 -3.94 2.22
C THR A 864 27.83 -5.39 1.94
N GLN A 865 27.92 -5.76 0.66
CA GLN A 865 28.02 -7.16 0.24
C GLN A 865 29.35 -7.51 -0.41
N ARG A 866 30.05 -6.57 -1.08
CA ARG A 866 31.21 -6.86 -1.92
C ARG A 866 32.28 -7.70 -1.22
N SER A 867 32.54 -7.44 0.07
CA SER A 867 33.55 -8.13 0.87
C SER A 867 33.22 -9.59 1.21
N LYS A 868 31.98 -10.04 0.96
CA LYS A 868 31.51 -11.40 1.28
C LYS A 868 31.60 -12.39 0.11
N PHE A 869 31.93 -11.90 -1.08
CA PHE A 869 31.91 -12.67 -2.32
C PHE A 869 33.25 -12.61 -3.04
N GLU A 870 33.63 -13.73 -3.67
CA GLU A 870 34.89 -13.85 -4.39
C GLU A 870 34.84 -13.03 -5.69
N LYS A 871 33.85 -13.31 -6.55
CA LYS A 871 33.55 -12.51 -7.74
C LYS A 871 32.21 -11.79 -7.58
N VAL A 872 32.15 -10.57 -8.11
CA VAL A 872 30.89 -9.83 -8.27
C VAL A 872 30.75 -9.42 -9.73
N LEU A 873 29.66 -9.85 -10.36
CA LEU A 873 29.29 -9.46 -11.73
C LEU A 873 28.16 -8.43 -11.67
N ILE A 874 28.37 -7.27 -12.26
CA ILE A 874 27.37 -6.24 -12.49
C ILE A 874 26.84 -6.42 -13.91
N VAL A 875 25.52 -6.51 -14.10
CA VAL A 875 24.90 -6.66 -15.43
C VAL A 875 23.92 -5.50 -15.68
N ILE A 876 24.13 -4.77 -16.77
CA ILE A 876 23.26 -3.68 -17.25
C ILE A 876 23.05 -3.81 -18.76
N GLU A 877 22.10 -3.06 -19.31
CA GLU A 877 22.01 -2.87 -20.77
C GLU A 877 22.66 -1.57 -21.21
N GLY A 878 23.18 -1.56 -22.43
CA GLY A 878 23.67 -0.34 -23.05
C GLY A 878 22.53 0.58 -23.46
N ALA A 879 21.54 0.02 -24.16
CA ALA A 879 20.27 0.66 -24.46
C ALA A 879 19.15 -0.34 -24.11
N TYR A 880 18.21 0.08 -23.26
CA TYR A 880 17.15 -0.81 -22.78
C TYR A 880 16.02 -0.94 -23.81
N SER A 881 15.61 -2.17 -24.14
CA SER A 881 14.63 -2.40 -25.22
C SER A 881 13.22 -1.89 -24.95
N MET A 882 12.83 -1.82 -23.68
CA MET A 882 11.44 -1.50 -23.30
C MET A 882 11.19 0.00 -23.26
N ASP A 883 12.14 0.76 -22.72
CA ASP A 883 12.02 2.20 -22.48
C ASP A 883 12.91 3.04 -23.41
N GLY A 884 13.90 2.42 -24.06
CA GLY A 884 14.77 3.04 -25.06
C GLY A 884 15.85 3.96 -24.48
N ASP A 885 15.96 4.05 -23.17
CA ASP A 885 16.98 4.84 -22.49
C ASP A 885 18.36 4.14 -22.52
N ILE A 886 19.41 4.95 -22.38
CA ILE A 886 20.81 4.52 -22.45
C ILE A 886 21.39 4.60 -21.04
N ALA A 887 21.97 3.50 -20.55
CA ALA A 887 22.62 3.50 -19.24
C ALA A 887 23.80 4.47 -19.19
N ASP A 888 24.04 5.09 -18.03
CA ASP A 888 25.26 5.85 -17.77
C ASP A 888 26.46 4.91 -17.54
N VAL A 889 26.86 4.20 -18.60
CA VAL A 889 27.93 3.19 -18.58
C VAL A 889 29.22 3.74 -17.95
N PRO A 890 29.69 4.98 -18.22
CA PRO A 890 30.85 5.56 -17.53
C PRO A 890 30.76 5.49 -16.00
N ALA A 891 29.61 5.80 -15.41
CA ALA A 891 29.44 5.75 -13.97
C ALA A 891 29.47 4.30 -13.43
N PHE A 892 28.92 3.33 -14.16
CA PHE A 892 29.05 1.91 -13.80
C PHE A 892 30.50 1.42 -13.89
N VAL A 893 31.27 1.93 -14.85
CA VAL A 893 32.72 1.68 -14.96
C VAL A 893 33.48 2.25 -13.76
N GLU A 894 33.12 3.44 -13.28
CA GLU A 894 33.71 3.99 -12.05
C GLU A 894 33.41 3.12 -10.83
N ILE A 895 32.14 2.69 -10.67
CA ILE A 895 31.73 1.81 -9.58
C ILE A 895 32.44 0.46 -9.64
N LYS A 896 32.50 -0.19 -10.81
CA LYS A 896 33.14 -1.51 -10.93
C LYS A 896 34.63 -1.43 -10.61
N LYS A 897 35.32 -0.35 -11.01
CA LYS A 897 36.72 -0.10 -10.65
C LYS A 897 36.89 0.15 -9.15
N LYS A 898 36.02 0.97 -8.55
CA LYS A 898 36.06 1.32 -7.12
C LYS A 898 35.89 0.09 -6.22
N TYR A 899 35.02 -0.84 -6.60
CA TYR A 899 34.70 -2.02 -5.80
C TYR A 899 35.37 -3.32 -6.29
N GLY A 900 36.14 -3.28 -7.37
CA GLY A 900 36.79 -4.45 -7.95
C GLY A 900 35.77 -5.50 -8.40
N CYS A 901 34.80 -5.10 -9.20
CA CYS A 901 33.76 -5.95 -9.78
C CYS A 901 33.99 -6.14 -11.29
N PHE A 902 33.35 -7.16 -11.88
CA PHE A 902 33.21 -7.30 -13.31
C PHE A 902 31.95 -6.58 -13.79
N LEU A 903 31.99 -5.98 -14.97
CA LEU A 903 30.86 -5.35 -15.63
C LEU A 903 30.57 -6.04 -16.95
N MET A 904 29.33 -6.54 -17.08
CA MET A 904 28.75 -7.00 -18.32
C MET A 904 27.73 -5.97 -18.81
N VAL A 905 27.87 -5.56 -20.07
CA VAL A 905 26.88 -4.71 -20.75
C VAL A 905 26.22 -5.51 -21.88
N ASP A 906 24.90 -5.62 -21.81
CA ASP A 906 24.07 -6.15 -22.89
C ASP A 906 23.81 -5.04 -23.92
N GLU A 907 24.40 -5.21 -25.07
CA GLU A 907 24.39 -4.31 -26.21
C GLU A 907 23.50 -4.79 -27.37
N ALA A 908 22.59 -5.74 -27.12
CA ALA A 908 21.69 -6.25 -28.16
C ALA A 908 20.89 -5.12 -28.87
N HIS A 909 20.66 -4.00 -28.18
CA HIS A 909 19.96 -2.82 -28.72
C HIS A 909 20.81 -1.56 -28.85
N SER A 910 22.08 -1.58 -28.41
CA SER A 910 23.01 -0.46 -28.57
C SER A 910 23.99 -0.69 -29.72
N ALA A 911 24.49 -1.91 -29.89
CA ALA A 911 25.39 -2.26 -30.98
C ALA A 911 24.69 -2.08 -32.34
N CYS A 912 25.41 -1.50 -33.31
CA CYS A 912 24.90 -1.08 -34.62
C CYS A 912 23.81 0.00 -34.60
N VAL A 913 23.42 0.53 -33.43
CA VAL A 913 22.33 1.52 -33.29
C VAL A 913 22.86 2.87 -32.81
N ILE A 914 23.73 2.88 -31.80
CA ILE A 914 24.31 4.09 -31.22
C ILE A 914 25.83 4.14 -31.42
N GLY A 915 26.40 5.34 -31.31
CA GLY A 915 27.77 5.61 -31.71
C GLY A 915 27.83 6.10 -33.17
N GLU A 916 28.85 6.88 -33.50
CA GLU A 916 28.98 7.52 -34.83
C GLU A 916 29.06 6.50 -35.98
N THR A 917 29.69 5.34 -35.72
CA THR A 917 29.79 4.23 -36.67
C THR A 917 28.97 3.01 -36.27
N GLY A 918 28.13 3.14 -35.22
CA GLY A 918 27.34 2.05 -34.67
C GLY A 918 28.11 1.16 -33.69
N GLY A 919 29.25 1.61 -33.16
CA GLY A 919 30.10 0.85 -32.25
C GLY A 919 29.47 0.54 -30.87
N GLY A 920 28.26 1.02 -30.60
CA GLY A 920 27.57 0.81 -29.33
C GLY A 920 28.05 1.74 -28.23
N VAL A 921 27.91 1.32 -26.97
CA VAL A 921 28.20 2.16 -25.80
C VAL A 921 29.68 2.57 -25.71
N ASP A 922 30.59 1.71 -26.21
CA ASP A 922 32.02 1.99 -26.23
C ASP A 922 32.34 3.25 -27.04
N GLU A 923 31.76 3.34 -28.24
CA GLU A 923 31.96 4.48 -29.13
C GLU A 923 31.14 5.69 -28.67
N TYR A 924 29.89 5.45 -28.25
CA TYR A 924 28.98 6.50 -27.79
C TYR A 924 29.55 7.29 -26.59
N PHE A 925 30.15 6.59 -25.62
CA PHE A 925 30.76 7.20 -24.43
C PHE A 925 32.29 7.35 -24.51
N LYS A 926 32.93 6.89 -25.59
CA LYS A 926 34.39 6.90 -25.78
C LYS A 926 35.14 6.15 -24.66
N LEU A 927 34.65 4.95 -24.34
CA LEU A 927 35.22 4.09 -23.30
C LEU A 927 36.54 3.46 -23.75
N ALA A 928 37.43 3.16 -22.80
CA ALA A 928 38.68 2.47 -23.09
C ALA A 928 38.44 0.95 -23.33
N PRO A 929 39.29 0.26 -24.12
CA PRO A 929 39.17 -1.18 -24.45
C PRO A 929 39.10 -2.22 -23.30
N GLY A 930 39.04 -1.81 -22.03
CA GLY A 930 38.84 -2.69 -20.87
C GLY A 930 37.91 -2.11 -19.80
N ASP A 931 37.21 -1.02 -20.11
CA ASP A 931 36.25 -0.41 -19.19
C ASP A 931 35.03 -1.30 -18.97
N VAL A 932 34.56 -1.98 -20.02
CA VAL A 932 33.56 -3.05 -19.92
C VAL A 932 34.26 -4.39 -20.07
N ASP A 933 34.07 -5.30 -19.10
CA ASP A 933 34.76 -6.59 -19.08
C ASP A 933 34.11 -7.59 -20.03
N ILE A 934 32.77 -7.56 -20.13
CA ILE A 934 32.00 -8.44 -21.01
C ILE A 934 31.00 -7.63 -21.81
N LYS A 935 31.07 -7.74 -23.14
CA LYS A 935 30.17 -7.09 -24.09
C LYS A 935 29.37 -8.18 -24.77
N MET A 936 28.05 -8.14 -24.61
CA MET A 936 27.12 -9.06 -25.27
C MET A 936 26.32 -8.27 -26.30
N GLY A 937 26.08 -8.76 -27.52
CA GLY A 937 25.27 -8.03 -28.50
C GLY A 937 24.88 -8.86 -29.71
#